data_AF-F3ZRF2-F1
#
_entry.id   AF-F3ZRF2-F1
#
_cell.length_a   1.000
_cell.length_b   1.000
_cell.length_c   1.000
_cell.angle_alpha   90.00
_cell.angle_beta   90.00
_cell.angle_gamma   90.00
#
_symmetry.space_group_name_H-M   'P 1'
#
loop_
_entity.id
_entity.type
_entity.pdbx_description
1 polymer ?
#
loop_
_entity_poly.entity_id
_entity_poly.type
_entity_poly.pdbx_seq_one_letter_code
_entity_poly.pdbx_strand_id
1 'polypeptide(L)'
;MTLLNLFKKDYNRIIETVIKADDTEHLKQEVDEYVITNEIKSKLADFFEAYNVPRQAVRVNGVWISGFYGSGKSHLLKMLSYILENKENVGEIFANKIEDDPKLKGDISRALRNYDAESILFNIDQQAERTSKESDSAILQVFYKVFYDHLGYYGAEPHVADFEMYLDKQTKYEAFKELFLQNYNKPWEEVRNRYFVPEVKEAVAQACASLFGAASADYDDFIKSFKDSYKQSIALFADLVKEYLNSKGDKSQLNFFVDEVGQFIAEDKALMLNLQTIAESLLTKCGGRSWVFVTSQETLEHHVANIAALEKDDFSKIQGRFKIKIPLTSANIDEVIERRLLDKTEEGTNYLKDIYQIEHNNLKTLLSITGKGKHQDNFYTSDLDFSNKYPFVPYQFNLFQECLKKLSEHNVFQGRSQSVGERSMLGVFQDVLKKLPKEEQNPTPLVGFDFLFEGLRGTLRTEAQNAIIQAEGLLKNNPMAIRIMKLLFLLKYNGDDILTTAENIGTLLIDSYTININDHQKQVQVALNTLEDQTYIQRKGEVYEYLTNEEKDIEEEIKNTPVEERELNQQLNELIYDHILKGSKIYLSDYQRDFFYTRVINNSTFGRTYELSIEFSNEGSESYFYAGTVDVPMMRVKLPTDNRLMQEMRISIQTKSYYSREQTKTMKDSRRDILAKKIKYNHVRENKLKEMIERVVIDSDYYINGSVHAKSSSSDAKVVISEAFQELVETVYTKLHLVVDFDFSEQRLKTILSPDHQTSIFDNIETNSKFTQASNEILTYLTRQENLSKRVNLAEIKDYFGSRPYGWELMEVWCLLAMLSKKGKIEAKKVTNTLDDQEFLEGLLNNRSYQEVRITLQEEFDLSVLNAFKRFHAELFNETNSASEAKEIVRLFQSKGQALLTQVRSYIDMQDQYPFYGELTEFEENLEKLLHLEYGDLLKNYTQYNDDLLDDKELFDEFKMFSNGPQKEIYKKIKILLSQGAVNLEYIKNKRIEDLRTLVTDSTSKVLGQLNNASDWIREIEKQIIDELHQERENRLEQYKEILHSIESVDLFQSLPKAEQVRVLSQLEEKKTEIDNCKFISRLLSYNEELKQMHIDLINHISDRYEYYNRPPESDKKEVKYTDTSAHSPVAAEPVESYRPIKKAVRLEKILSQVNVEHKSLETKEDVELYLSKMRKALEHEIKNNKVIYLK
;
A
#
# COMPACT_ATOMS: atom_id res chain seq x y z
N MET A 1 72.44 25.23 -15.33
CA MET A 1 72.91 25.63 -13.98
C MET A 1 72.44 24.55 -13.01
N THR A 2 73.18 24.25 -11.92
CA THR A 2 72.73 23.21 -10.98
C THR A 2 71.62 23.75 -10.07
N LEU A 3 70.70 22.90 -9.64
CA LEU A 3 69.60 23.24 -8.73
C LEU A 3 70.14 23.80 -7.41
N LEU A 4 71.24 23.24 -6.91
CA LEU A 4 71.90 23.72 -5.70
C LEU A 4 72.58 25.09 -5.86
N ASN A 5 73.05 25.45 -7.07
CA ASN A 5 73.61 26.78 -7.34
C ASN A 5 72.53 27.85 -7.59
N LEU A 6 71.28 27.46 -7.87
CA LEU A 6 70.17 28.42 -8.00
C LEU A 6 69.84 29.09 -6.67
N PHE A 7 69.97 28.37 -5.55
CA PHE A 7 69.59 28.85 -4.21
C PHE A 7 70.74 29.57 -3.50
N LYS A 8 70.40 30.63 -2.77
CA LYS A 8 71.32 31.48 -2.01
C LYS A 8 71.65 30.93 -0.61
N LYS A 9 70.76 30.13 -0.03
CA LYS A 9 70.96 29.36 1.21
C LYS A 9 70.80 27.87 0.88
N ASP A 10 71.72 27.02 1.32
CA ASP A 10 71.65 25.56 1.09
C ASP A 10 70.35 24.97 1.68
N TYR A 11 69.62 24.20 0.87
CA TYR A 11 68.39 23.53 1.28
C TYR A 11 68.63 22.24 2.07
N ASN A 12 69.87 21.76 2.16
CA ASN A 12 70.24 20.60 2.99
C ASN A 12 70.48 20.97 4.46
N ARG A 13 70.60 22.26 4.79
CA ARG A 13 70.83 22.75 6.17
C ARG A 13 69.72 22.33 7.13
N ILE A 14 70.05 22.21 8.42
CA ILE A 14 69.05 21.99 9.46
C ILE A 14 68.20 23.25 9.59
N ILE A 15 66.89 23.11 9.41
CA ILE A 15 65.89 24.12 9.70
C ILE A 15 65.08 23.58 10.88
N GLU A 16 65.09 24.29 12.01
CA GLU A 16 64.24 23.91 13.13
C GLU A 16 62.76 24.07 12.76
N THR A 17 62.02 23.00 12.97
CA THR A 17 60.59 22.89 12.65
C THR A 17 59.74 23.01 13.91
N VAL A 18 60.06 22.20 14.94
CA VAL A 18 59.45 22.26 16.27
C VAL A 18 60.16 23.30 17.12
N ILE A 19 59.39 24.18 17.75
CA ILE A 19 59.89 25.35 18.48
C ILE A 19 59.85 25.07 19.98
N LYS A 20 61.01 24.91 20.60
CA LYS A 20 61.14 24.77 22.05
C LYS A 20 61.23 26.15 22.70
N ALA A 21 60.51 26.39 23.80
CA ALA A 21 60.60 27.62 24.57
C ALA A 21 61.97 27.79 25.26
N ASP A 22 62.51 26.68 25.77
CA ASP A 22 63.71 26.64 26.61
C ASP A 22 65.03 26.69 25.81
N ASP A 23 64.97 26.62 24.47
CA ASP A 23 66.15 26.46 23.63
C ASP A 23 66.75 27.79 23.19
N THR A 24 67.95 28.07 23.69
CA THR A 24 68.68 29.34 23.54
C THR A 24 69.97 29.21 22.74
N GLU A 25 70.42 28.00 22.39
CA GLU A 25 71.75 27.78 21.78
C GLU A 25 71.83 28.27 20.32
N HIS A 26 70.68 28.43 19.64
CA HIS A 26 70.61 28.83 18.22
C HIS A 26 69.81 30.13 17.99
N LEU A 27 69.54 30.88 19.06
CA LEU A 27 68.65 32.04 19.10
C LEU A 27 68.94 33.11 18.03
N LYS A 28 70.22 33.49 17.82
CA LYS A 28 70.59 34.45 16.75
C LYS A 28 70.26 33.94 15.33
N GLN A 29 70.41 32.63 15.08
CA GLN A 29 70.10 32.02 13.79
C GLN A 29 68.59 31.89 13.58
N GLU A 30 67.83 31.54 14.62
CA GLU A 30 66.36 31.51 14.59
C GLU A 30 65.80 32.87 14.17
N VAL A 31 66.34 33.96 14.74
CA VAL A 31 65.94 35.34 14.44
C VAL A 31 66.43 35.82 13.05
N ASP A 32 67.61 35.39 12.57
CA ASP A 32 68.02 35.64 11.16
C ASP A 32 67.19 34.84 10.14
N GLU A 33 66.73 33.65 10.49
CA GLU A 33 65.86 32.86 9.61
C GLU A 33 64.39 33.29 9.64
N TYR A 34 63.94 34.05 10.64
CA TYR A 34 62.56 34.52 10.72
C TYR A 34 62.19 35.47 9.56
N VAL A 35 61.20 35.10 8.76
CA VAL A 35 60.67 35.92 7.65
C VAL A 35 59.55 36.82 8.15
N ILE A 36 59.73 38.13 8.00
CA ILE A 36 58.71 39.13 8.30
C ILE A 36 57.85 39.33 7.05
N THR A 37 56.68 38.70 7.01
CA THR A 37 55.71 38.88 5.91
C THR A 37 55.05 40.26 5.98
N ASN A 38 54.44 40.70 4.87
CA ASN A 38 53.82 42.04 4.82
C ASN A 38 52.64 42.21 5.79
N GLU A 39 51.85 41.14 6.04
CA GLU A 39 50.80 41.12 7.07
C GLU A 39 51.39 41.26 8.48
N ILE A 40 52.41 40.48 8.81
CA ILE A 40 53.09 40.54 10.12
C ILE A 40 53.75 41.91 10.32
N LYS A 41 54.38 42.48 9.29
CA LYS A 41 54.96 43.84 9.31
C LYS A 41 53.92 44.88 9.75
N SER A 42 52.72 44.86 9.15
CA SER A 42 51.61 45.75 9.52
C SER A 42 51.16 45.57 10.98
N LYS A 43 50.98 44.32 11.43
CA LYS A 43 50.51 44.05 12.80
C LYS A 43 51.56 44.31 13.87
N LEU A 44 52.84 44.17 13.54
CA LEU A 44 53.94 44.59 14.41
C LEU A 44 54.00 46.12 14.55
N ALA A 45 53.68 46.89 13.49
CA ALA A 45 53.58 48.34 13.61
C ALA A 45 52.45 48.77 14.58
N ASP A 46 51.26 48.16 14.48
CA ASP A 46 50.16 48.38 15.43
C ASP A 46 50.59 48.09 16.88
N PHE A 47 51.33 47.00 17.10
CA PHE A 47 51.84 46.62 18.42
C PHE A 47 52.93 47.57 18.93
N PHE A 48 53.99 47.82 18.16
CA PHE A 48 55.11 48.65 18.61
C PHE A 48 54.73 50.12 18.79
N GLU A 49 53.75 50.64 18.05
CA GLU A 49 53.17 51.97 18.32
C GLU A 49 52.50 52.00 19.70
N ALA A 50 51.67 50.99 20.03
CA ALA A 50 51.01 50.88 21.33
C ALA A 50 51.98 50.63 22.50
N TYR A 51 53.04 49.85 22.28
CA TYR A 51 54.07 49.53 23.29
C TYR A 51 54.96 50.75 23.62
N ASN A 52 55.17 51.67 22.66
CA ASN A 52 55.92 52.90 22.87
C ASN A 52 55.10 54.05 23.50
N VAL A 53 53.82 53.85 23.82
CA VAL A 53 52.98 54.89 24.45
C VAL A 53 53.51 55.24 25.85
N PRO A 54 53.67 56.53 26.20
CA PRO A 54 54.08 56.94 27.54
C PRO A 54 53.15 56.37 28.62
N ARG A 55 53.71 55.74 29.66
CA ARG A 55 52.98 54.90 30.65
C ARG A 55 51.67 55.49 31.20
N GLN A 56 51.62 56.79 31.43
CA GLN A 56 50.44 57.51 31.93
C GLN A 56 49.22 57.46 30.95
N ALA A 57 49.51 57.33 29.65
CA ALA A 57 48.55 57.23 28.57
C ALA A 57 48.29 55.77 28.10
N VAL A 58 48.97 54.77 28.67
CA VAL A 58 48.73 53.35 28.34
C VAL A 58 47.29 52.97 28.74
N ARG A 59 46.61 52.24 27.85
CA ARG A 59 45.20 51.79 27.99
C ARG A 59 44.98 50.33 27.58
N VAL A 60 46.07 49.62 27.29
CA VAL A 60 46.13 48.22 26.83
C VAL A 60 47.50 47.67 27.23
N ASN A 61 47.55 46.42 27.67
CA ASN A 61 48.79 45.65 27.88
C ASN A 61 48.66 44.18 27.39
N GLY A 62 47.54 43.85 26.74
CA GLY A 62 47.24 42.50 26.25
C GLY A 62 47.39 42.41 24.74
N VAL A 63 48.15 41.42 24.26
CA VAL A 63 48.34 41.12 22.84
C VAL A 63 47.84 39.71 22.56
N TRP A 64 46.92 39.57 21.60
CA TRP A 64 46.32 38.29 21.22
C TRP A 64 46.79 37.85 19.85
N ILE A 65 47.56 36.78 19.77
CA ILE A 65 48.06 36.21 18.51
C ILE A 65 47.13 35.05 18.11
N SER A 66 46.35 35.24 17.05
CA SER A 66 45.40 34.24 16.53
C SER A 66 45.89 33.63 15.21
N GLY A 67 45.28 32.54 14.78
CA GLY A 67 45.63 31.85 13.54
C GLY A 67 45.19 30.38 13.56
N PHE A 68 45.04 29.76 12.40
CA PHE A 68 44.88 28.31 12.25
C PHE A 68 46.12 27.53 12.76
N TYR A 69 46.04 26.20 12.90
CA TYR A 69 47.16 25.38 13.38
C TYR A 69 48.28 25.29 12.32
N GLY A 70 49.53 25.59 12.72
CA GLY A 70 50.67 25.72 11.79
C GLY A 70 50.95 27.15 11.28
N SER A 71 50.17 28.16 11.69
CA SER A 71 50.34 29.57 11.25
C SER A 71 51.54 30.32 11.87
N GLY A 72 52.40 29.66 12.65
CA GLY A 72 53.59 30.28 13.25
C GLY A 72 53.35 31.12 14.52
N LYS A 73 52.20 31.01 15.19
CA LYS A 73 51.88 31.79 16.42
C LYS A 73 52.94 31.69 17.51
N SER A 74 53.29 30.47 17.92
CA SER A 74 54.32 30.19 18.93
C SER A 74 55.70 30.72 18.51
N HIS A 75 55.98 30.71 17.21
CA HIS A 75 57.19 31.30 16.65
C HIS A 75 57.21 32.81 16.85
N LEU A 76 56.13 33.51 16.47
CA LEU A 76 56.02 34.96 16.67
C LEU A 76 56.04 35.32 18.16
N LEU A 77 55.42 34.50 19.02
CA LEU A 77 55.46 34.67 20.48
C LEU A 77 56.90 34.57 21.02
N LYS A 78 57.65 33.51 20.65
CA LYS A 78 59.06 33.30 21.03
C LYS A 78 59.95 34.43 20.48
N MET A 79 59.80 34.79 19.22
CA MET A 79 60.54 35.92 18.62
C MET A 79 60.27 37.23 19.34
N LEU A 80 59.00 37.56 19.65
CA LEU A 80 58.68 38.78 20.41
C LEU A 80 59.31 38.77 21.81
N SER A 81 59.38 37.62 22.47
CA SER A 81 60.02 37.50 23.79
C SER A 81 61.52 37.85 23.73
N TYR A 82 62.24 37.39 22.71
CA TYR A 82 63.66 37.68 22.51
C TYR A 82 63.95 39.06 21.92
N ILE A 83 63.08 39.56 21.02
CA ILE A 83 63.20 40.91 20.45
C ILE A 83 63.06 41.96 21.54
N LEU A 84 62.05 41.83 22.42
CA LEU A 84 61.79 42.81 23.47
C LEU A 84 62.81 42.74 24.62
N GLU A 85 63.31 41.54 24.94
CA GLU A 85 64.35 41.35 25.96
C GLU A 85 65.76 41.70 25.45
N ASN A 86 65.96 41.69 24.13
CA ASN A 86 67.16 42.15 23.42
C ASN A 86 68.50 41.58 23.90
N LYS A 87 68.50 40.41 24.57
CA LYS A 87 69.70 39.65 24.88
C LYS A 87 70.54 39.49 23.60
N GLU A 88 71.83 39.74 23.71
CA GLU A 88 72.80 39.67 22.60
C GLU A 88 72.48 40.55 21.37
N ASN A 89 71.80 41.69 21.55
CA ASN A 89 71.38 42.65 20.51
C ASN A 89 70.42 42.07 19.45
N VAL A 90 69.69 41.01 19.79
CA VAL A 90 68.79 40.28 18.88
C VAL A 90 67.65 41.16 18.34
N GLY A 91 67.15 42.11 19.14
CA GLY A 91 66.15 43.08 18.68
C GLY A 91 66.71 44.07 17.65
N GLU A 92 68.01 44.42 17.73
CA GLU A 92 68.67 45.23 16.70
C GLU A 92 68.92 44.44 15.40
N ILE A 93 69.20 43.14 15.49
CA ILE A 93 69.27 42.25 14.33
C ILE A 93 67.90 42.22 13.63
N PHE A 94 66.82 41.92 14.36
CA PHE A 94 65.46 41.89 13.81
C PHE A 94 65.04 43.24 13.20
N ALA A 95 65.30 44.36 13.89
CA ALA A 95 65.03 45.70 13.37
C ALA A 95 65.82 46.00 12.08
N ASN A 96 67.02 45.43 11.92
CA ASN A 96 67.82 45.68 10.72
C ASN A 96 67.25 45.03 9.45
N LYS A 97 66.61 43.87 9.56
CA LYS A 97 65.96 43.13 8.46
C LYS A 97 64.73 43.83 7.87
N ILE A 98 64.29 44.94 8.47
CA ILE A 98 63.14 45.74 8.02
C ILE A 98 63.67 46.91 7.19
N GLU A 99 63.92 46.66 5.91
CA GLU A 99 64.48 47.66 4.99
C GLU A 99 63.39 48.57 4.40
N ASP A 100 62.24 48.00 4.02
CA ASP A 100 61.15 48.73 3.34
C ASP A 100 60.25 49.58 4.26
N ASP A 101 60.42 49.49 5.60
CA ASP A 101 59.63 50.27 6.57
C ASP A 101 60.53 50.95 7.64
N PRO A 102 60.99 52.18 7.35
CA PRO A 102 61.75 52.98 8.31
C PRO A 102 60.98 53.37 9.58
N LYS A 103 59.64 53.39 9.57
CA LYS A 103 58.84 53.72 10.75
C LYS A 103 58.89 52.56 11.74
N LEU A 104 58.55 51.34 11.31
CA LEU A 104 58.58 50.15 12.15
C LEU A 104 59.99 49.90 12.70
N LYS A 105 61.03 50.00 11.85
CA LYS A 105 62.44 49.93 12.29
C LYS A 105 62.76 50.96 13.38
N GLY A 106 62.25 52.19 13.25
CA GLY A 106 62.41 53.26 14.24
C GLY A 106 61.63 53.04 15.54
N ASP A 107 60.42 52.50 15.48
CA ASP A 107 59.58 52.24 16.66
C ASP A 107 60.06 51.01 17.46
N ILE A 108 60.54 49.95 16.79
CA ILE A 108 61.28 48.86 17.46
C ILE A 108 62.51 49.43 18.16
N SER A 109 63.38 50.15 17.43
CA SER A 109 64.59 50.77 17.99
C SER A 109 64.31 51.73 19.15
N ARG A 110 63.10 52.30 19.24
CA ARG A 110 62.66 53.14 20.36
C ARG A 110 62.29 52.31 21.59
N ALA A 111 61.57 51.21 21.42
CA ALA A 111 61.20 50.30 22.51
C ALA A 111 62.45 49.77 23.23
N LEU A 112 63.44 49.28 22.47
CA LEU A 112 64.70 48.71 22.98
C LEU A 112 65.61 49.71 23.72
N ARG A 113 65.37 51.03 23.57
CA ARG A 113 66.13 52.10 24.24
C ARG A 113 65.41 52.68 25.45
N ASN A 114 64.07 52.66 25.42
CA ASN A 114 63.22 53.23 26.45
C ASN A 114 63.06 52.29 27.64
N TYR A 115 62.91 50.99 27.39
CA TYR A 115 62.56 49.98 28.38
C TYR A 115 63.66 48.94 28.56
N ASP A 116 63.81 48.48 29.79
CA ASP A 116 64.64 47.33 30.16
C ASP A 116 63.66 46.21 30.50
N ALA A 117 63.42 45.30 29.55
CA ALA A 117 62.27 44.40 29.56
C ALA A 117 62.71 42.94 29.75
N GLU A 118 62.14 42.27 30.75
CA GLU A 118 62.33 40.84 31.01
C GLU A 118 61.16 40.04 30.41
N SER A 119 61.44 38.85 29.90
CA SER A 119 60.47 38.02 29.18
C SER A 119 60.30 36.64 29.83
N ILE A 120 59.09 36.32 30.29
CA ILE A 120 58.73 34.99 30.82
C ILE A 120 57.91 34.25 29.76
N LEU A 121 58.54 33.31 29.05
CA LEU A 121 57.92 32.46 28.02
C LEU A 121 57.55 31.09 28.58
N PHE A 122 56.29 30.68 28.42
CA PHE A 122 55.82 29.36 28.87
C PHE A 122 54.61 28.85 28.09
N ASN A 123 54.53 27.53 27.90
CA ASN A 123 53.34 26.83 27.43
C ASN A 123 52.41 26.54 28.62
N ILE A 124 51.13 26.93 28.54
CA ILE A 124 50.22 26.80 29.69
C ILE A 124 49.78 25.35 29.94
N ASP A 125 49.54 24.57 28.89
CA ASP A 125 49.07 23.18 28.98
C ASP A 125 50.14 22.29 29.66
N GLN A 126 51.39 22.38 29.21
CA GLN A 126 52.53 21.65 29.77
C GLN A 126 52.82 22.03 31.23
N GLN A 127 52.65 23.31 31.59
CA GLN A 127 52.84 23.76 32.97
C GLN A 127 51.69 23.33 33.88
N ALA A 128 50.47 23.24 33.35
CA ALA A 128 49.26 22.84 34.06
C ALA A 128 49.14 21.32 34.28
N GLU A 129 49.70 20.46 33.41
CA GLU A 129 49.68 18.99 33.64
C GLU A 129 50.50 18.53 34.87
N ARG A 130 51.38 19.39 35.38
CA ARG A 130 52.12 19.17 36.64
C ARG A 130 51.35 19.72 37.86
N THR A 131 50.08 20.07 37.69
CA THR A 131 49.20 20.73 38.66
C THR A 131 47.77 20.18 38.48
N SER A 132 46.88 20.37 39.44
CA SER A 132 45.51 19.84 39.34
C SER A 132 44.66 20.65 38.35
N LYS A 133 44.42 20.10 37.14
CA LYS A 133 43.55 20.70 36.10
C LYS A 133 42.09 20.92 36.56
N GLU A 134 41.64 20.26 37.63
CA GLU A 134 40.26 20.28 38.16
C GLU A 134 39.89 21.52 39.01
N SER A 135 40.41 22.72 38.71
CA SER A 135 40.06 23.93 39.49
C SER A 135 40.03 25.23 38.70
N ASP A 136 39.03 26.08 38.98
CA ASP A 136 38.79 27.40 38.39
C ASP A 136 40.03 28.33 38.42
N SER A 137 40.94 28.09 39.37
CA SER A 137 42.14 28.89 39.63
C SER A 137 43.39 28.43 38.89
N ALA A 138 43.32 27.38 38.05
CA ALA A 138 44.48 26.75 37.42
C ALA A 138 45.41 27.74 36.66
N ILE A 139 44.86 28.71 35.91
CA ILE A 139 45.67 29.74 35.24
C ILE A 139 46.47 30.58 36.25
N LEU A 140 45.83 31.01 37.35
CA LEU A 140 46.49 31.83 38.36
C LEU A 140 47.63 31.06 39.03
N GLN A 141 47.45 29.76 39.29
CA GLN A 141 48.51 28.89 39.84
C GLN A 141 49.72 28.80 38.89
N VAL A 142 49.49 28.64 37.57
CA VAL A 142 50.59 28.64 36.58
C VAL A 142 51.29 30.00 36.53
N PHE A 143 50.55 31.12 36.56
CA PHE A 143 51.15 32.47 36.58
C PHE A 143 52.01 32.72 37.82
N TYR A 144 51.55 32.30 39.01
CA TYR A 144 52.38 32.31 40.22
C TYR A 144 53.64 31.48 40.05
N LYS A 145 53.50 30.22 39.61
CA LYS A 145 54.60 29.27 39.40
C LYS A 145 55.70 29.84 38.52
N VAL A 146 55.38 30.24 37.29
CA VAL A 146 56.39 30.73 36.33
C VAL A 146 57.02 32.07 36.76
N PHE A 147 56.31 32.88 37.54
CA PHE A 147 56.88 34.09 38.14
C PHE A 147 57.86 33.76 39.27
N TYR A 148 57.53 32.83 40.17
CA TYR A 148 58.47 32.36 41.20
C TYR A 148 59.68 31.65 40.59
N ASP A 149 59.50 30.82 39.55
CA ASP A 149 60.58 30.14 38.84
C ASP A 149 61.52 31.17 38.14
N HIS A 150 61.00 32.25 37.56
CA HIS A 150 61.79 33.39 37.03
C HIS A 150 62.61 34.12 38.10
N LEU A 151 62.16 34.09 39.36
CA LEU A 151 62.89 34.61 40.52
C LEU A 151 63.89 33.60 41.12
N GLY A 152 63.96 32.37 40.60
CA GLY A 152 64.79 31.27 41.12
C GLY A 152 64.17 30.46 42.26
N TYR A 153 62.98 30.86 42.74
CA TYR A 153 62.24 30.17 43.79
C TYR A 153 61.58 28.88 43.26
N TYR A 154 60.96 28.10 44.15
CA TYR A 154 60.33 26.82 43.82
C TYR A 154 58.85 26.98 43.46
N GLY A 155 58.57 27.49 42.25
CA GLY A 155 57.21 27.82 41.82
C GLY A 155 56.24 26.63 41.79
N ALA A 156 56.74 25.40 41.76
CA ALA A 156 55.93 24.18 41.79
C ALA A 156 55.15 23.98 43.11
N GLU A 157 55.64 24.51 44.24
CA GLU A 157 54.93 24.52 45.52
C GLU A 157 54.93 25.95 46.09
N PRO A 158 53.91 26.77 45.76
CA PRO A 158 53.94 28.23 45.97
C PRO A 158 54.19 28.70 47.41
N HIS A 159 53.82 27.88 48.41
CA HIS A 159 54.06 28.17 49.83
C HIS A 159 55.53 27.98 50.24
N VAL A 160 56.31 27.19 49.49
CA VAL A 160 57.77 27.09 49.64
C VAL A 160 58.42 28.32 48.99
N ALA A 161 57.96 28.74 47.80
CA ALA A 161 58.44 29.94 47.15
C ALA A 161 58.16 31.23 47.96
N ASP A 162 57.01 31.32 48.64
CA ASP A 162 56.71 32.43 49.57
C ASP A 162 57.65 32.45 50.79
N PHE A 163 58.10 31.28 51.27
CA PHE A 163 59.11 31.17 52.33
C PHE A 163 60.51 31.59 51.84
N GLU A 164 60.92 31.16 50.65
CA GLU A 164 62.18 31.59 50.02
C GLU A 164 62.19 33.12 49.77
N MET A 165 61.11 33.66 49.21
CA MET A 165 60.91 35.10 49.02
C MET A 165 60.87 35.87 50.34
N TYR A 166 60.28 35.32 51.41
CA TYR A 166 60.29 35.94 52.74
C TYR A 166 61.72 36.06 53.31
N LEU A 167 62.56 35.04 53.12
CA LEU A 167 63.97 35.09 53.50
C LEU A 167 64.76 36.11 52.65
N ASP A 168 64.49 36.18 51.35
CA ASP A 168 65.20 37.09 50.44
C ASP A 168 64.83 38.57 50.68
N LYS A 169 63.55 38.86 50.95
CA LYS A 169 63.09 40.18 51.42
C LYS A 169 63.74 40.64 52.73
N GLN A 170 64.32 39.72 53.51
CA GLN A 170 65.12 40.02 54.69
C GLN A 170 66.64 39.94 54.46
N THR A 171 67.09 39.76 53.22
CA THR A 171 68.49 39.54 52.81
C THR A 171 69.15 38.33 53.50
N LYS A 172 68.34 37.31 53.85
CA LYS A 172 68.76 36.10 54.58
C LYS A 172 68.81 34.83 53.73
N TYR A 173 68.35 34.85 52.48
CA TYR A 173 68.20 33.63 51.67
C TYR A 173 69.53 32.94 51.33
N GLU A 174 70.59 33.68 50.98
CA GLU A 174 71.91 33.06 50.77
C GLU A 174 72.50 32.47 52.06
N ALA A 175 72.41 33.18 53.18
CA ALA A 175 72.84 32.68 54.49
C ALA A 175 72.03 31.44 54.94
N PHE A 176 70.75 31.35 54.57
CA PHE A 176 69.94 30.15 54.77
C PHE A 176 70.46 28.97 53.96
N LYS A 177 70.82 29.16 52.69
CA LYS A 177 71.37 28.09 51.86
C LYS A 177 72.72 27.61 52.37
N GLU A 178 73.60 28.50 52.83
CA GLU A 178 74.87 28.13 53.46
C GLU A 178 74.67 27.30 54.75
N LEU A 179 73.76 27.70 55.63
CA LEU A 179 73.46 26.99 56.87
C LEU A 179 72.72 25.66 56.63
N PHE A 180 71.80 25.62 55.68
CA PHE A 180 71.11 24.39 55.28
C PHE A 180 72.09 23.37 54.68
N LEU A 181 73.02 23.83 53.83
CA LEU A 181 74.08 23.00 53.26
C LEU A 181 74.99 22.40 54.36
N GLN A 182 75.31 23.18 55.40
CA GLN A 182 76.07 22.68 56.56
C GLN A 182 75.33 21.62 57.37
N ASN A 183 73.99 21.75 57.51
CA ASN A 183 73.17 20.81 58.28
C ASN A 183 72.81 19.53 57.50
N TYR A 184 72.51 19.64 56.19
CA TYR A 184 71.99 18.53 55.38
C TYR A 184 72.97 17.97 54.32
N ASN A 185 74.16 18.58 54.16
CA ASN A 185 75.18 18.21 53.16
C ASN A 185 74.69 18.18 51.69
N LYS A 186 73.61 18.93 51.37
CA LYS A 186 73.13 19.15 49.99
C LYS A 186 72.62 20.58 49.80
N PRO A 187 72.67 21.14 48.58
CA PRO A 187 72.02 22.41 48.26
C PRO A 187 70.52 22.34 48.55
N TRP A 188 69.96 23.45 49.03
CA TRP A 188 68.51 23.58 49.26
C TRP A 188 67.73 23.39 47.94
N GLU A 189 68.26 23.93 46.84
CA GLU A 189 67.69 23.88 45.50
C GLU A 189 67.42 22.46 44.99
N GLU A 190 68.22 21.46 45.39
CA GLU A 190 68.05 20.05 45.01
C GLU A 190 66.95 19.34 45.81
N VAL A 191 66.68 19.79 47.05
CA VAL A 191 65.90 19.02 48.05
C VAL A 191 64.63 19.73 48.53
N ARG A 192 64.40 20.99 48.11
CA ARG A 192 63.17 21.76 48.39
C ARG A 192 61.89 21.07 47.91
N ASN A 193 61.98 20.19 46.90
CA ASN A 193 60.90 19.30 46.46
C ASN A 193 60.49 18.22 47.50
N ARG A 194 61.24 18.07 48.60
CA ARG A 194 61.06 17.12 49.69
C ARG A 194 60.94 17.81 51.06
N TYR A 195 60.50 19.07 51.09
CA TYR A 195 60.33 19.88 52.31
C TYR A 195 59.53 19.18 53.45
N PHE A 196 58.69 18.21 53.11
CA PHE A 196 57.86 17.42 54.03
C PHE A 196 58.60 16.21 54.67
N VAL A 197 59.80 15.87 54.21
CA VAL A 197 60.62 14.78 54.79
C VAL A 197 61.17 15.23 56.15
N PRO A 198 61.05 14.42 57.23
CA PRO A 198 61.46 14.84 58.58
C PRO A 198 62.89 15.37 58.68
N GLU A 199 63.85 14.74 57.98
CA GLU A 199 65.26 15.15 57.98
C GLU A 199 65.46 16.54 57.35
N VAL A 200 64.76 16.81 56.24
CA VAL A 200 64.79 18.12 55.55
C VAL A 200 64.13 19.18 56.41
N LYS A 201 62.97 18.84 57.01
CA LYS A 201 62.23 19.69 57.95
C LYS A 201 63.08 20.09 59.15
N GLU A 202 63.79 19.15 59.77
CA GLU A 202 64.71 19.41 60.88
C GLU A 202 65.89 20.29 60.44
N ALA A 203 66.50 20.02 59.28
CA ALA A 203 67.58 20.85 58.76
C ALA A 203 67.15 22.30 58.43
N VAL A 204 65.92 22.49 57.92
CA VAL A 204 65.30 23.81 57.74
C VAL A 204 65.11 24.51 59.09
N ALA A 205 64.58 23.79 60.10
CA ALA A 205 64.34 24.34 61.43
C ALA A 205 65.64 24.76 62.14
N GLN A 206 66.69 23.94 62.06
CA GLN A 206 68.03 24.24 62.58
C GLN A 206 68.69 25.44 61.87
N ALA A 207 68.54 25.54 60.55
CA ALA A 207 69.02 26.69 59.78
C ALA A 207 68.25 27.99 60.13
N CYS A 208 66.92 27.92 60.26
CA CYS A 208 66.09 29.06 60.67
C CYS A 208 66.40 29.50 62.10
N ALA A 209 66.51 28.58 63.06
CA ALA A 209 66.92 28.88 64.43
C ALA A 209 68.24 29.66 64.49
N SER A 210 69.22 29.24 63.67
CA SER A 210 70.53 29.90 63.55
C SER A 210 70.45 31.29 62.92
N LEU A 211 69.55 31.51 61.95
CA LEU A 211 69.33 32.81 61.29
C LEU A 211 68.54 33.82 62.13
N PHE A 212 67.68 33.35 63.04
CA PHE A 212 66.73 34.18 63.78
C PHE A 212 67.02 34.27 65.28
N GLY A 213 67.91 33.42 65.82
CA GLY A 213 68.34 33.48 67.22
C GLY A 213 67.31 32.94 68.22
N ALA A 214 66.53 31.93 67.82
CA ALA A 214 65.53 31.26 68.65
C ALA A 214 65.73 29.72 68.64
N ALA A 215 64.82 28.93 69.21
CA ALA A 215 64.98 27.48 69.30
C ALA A 215 64.55 26.77 68.01
N SER A 216 65.14 25.60 67.70
CA SER A 216 64.74 24.80 66.53
C SER A 216 63.25 24.40 66.58
N ALA A 217 62.74 24.11 67.77
CA ALA A 217 61.34 23.77 67.99
C ALA A 217 60.35 24.89 67.61
N ASP A 218 60.80 26.16 67.57
CA ASP A 218 59.98 27.28 67.11
C ASP A 218 59.79 27.28 65.57
N TYR A 219 60.64 26.53 64.84
CA TYR A 219 60.69 26.50 63.38
C TYR A 219 60.36 25.14 62.74
N ASP A 220 60.09 24.09 63.52
CA ASP A 220 59.78 22.75 62.98
C ASP A 220 58.65 22.81 61.93
N ASP A 221 57.50 23.40 62.27
CA ASP A 221 56.35 23.55 61.35
C ASP A 221 56.39 24.85 60.51
N PHE A 222 57.55 25.50 60.33
CA PHE A 222 57.61 26.85 59.74
C PHE A 222 57.10 26.92 58.28
N ILE A 223 57.59 26.08 57.37
CA ILE A 223 57.07 26.03 55.97
C ILE A 223 55.58 25.67 55.93
N LYS A 224 55.09 24.88 56.88
CA LYS A 224 53.67 24.56 57.01
C LYS A 224 52.85 25.77 57.47
N SER A 225 53.39 26.65 58.31
CA SER A 225 52.72 27.91 58.67
C SER A 225 52.57 28.86 57.47
N PHE A 226 53.50 28.84 56.50
CA PHE A 226 53.29 29.48 55.20
C PHE A 226 52.15 28.77 54.44
N LYS A 227 52.15 27.44 54.37
CA LYS A 227 51.08 26.66 53.71
C LYS A 227 49.67 26.97 54.26
N ASP A 228 49.54 27.04 55.58
CA ASP A 228 48.26 27.27 56.28
C ASP A 228 47.79 28.74 56.20
N SER A 229 48.69 29.69 55.89
CA SER A 229 48.38 31.12 55.74
C SER A 229 48.30 31.61 54.29
N TYR A 230 48.83 30.84 53.33
CA TYR A 230 48.93 31.18 51.92
C TYR A 230 47.55 31.39 51.26
N LYS A 231 47.39 32.50 50.53
CA LYS A 231 46.15 32.86 49.84
C LYS A 231 46.45 33.48 48.48
N GLN A 232 46.09 32.76 47.42
CA GLN A 232 46.19 33.28 46.06
C GLN A 232 45.03 34.21 45.74
N SER A 233 45.33 35.32 45.07
CA SER A 233 44.33 36.08 44.32
C SER A 233 45.01 36.86 43.20
N ILE A 234 44.25 37.15 42.14
CA ILE A 234 44.75 37.91 40.98
C ILE A 234 45.27 39.31 41.40
N ALA A 235 44.63 39.92 42.39
CA ALA A 235 45.04 41.23 42.92
C ALA A 235 46.38 41.17 43.68
N LEU A 236 46.63 40.09 44.45
CA LEU A 236 47.89 39.88 45.16
C LEU A 236 49.03 39.56 44.18
N PHE A 237 48.78 38.72 43.17
CA PHE A 237 49.75 38.45 42.10
C PHE A 237 50.19 39.75 41.39
N ALA A 238 49.24 40.62 41.03
CA ALA A 238 49.55 41.90 40.39
C ALA A 238 50.28 42.90 41.33
N ASP A 239 50.10 42.82 42.65
CA ASP A 239 50.88 43.62 43.60
C ASP A 239 52.31 43.05 43.79
N LEU A 240 52.51 41.73 43.76
CA LEU A 240 53.84 41.11 43.80
C LEU A 240 54.67 41.46 42.55
N VAL A 241 54.08 41.37 41.35
CA VAL A 241 54.74 41.80 40.10
C VAL A 241 55.08 43.30 40.14
N LYS A 242 54.21 44.12 40.73
CA LYS A 242 54.47 45.55 40.95
C LYS A 242 55.63 45.79 41.93
N GLU A 243 55.73 45.01 43.02
CA GLU A 243 56.81 45.10 43.99
C GLU A 243 58.16 44.77 43.36
N TYR A 244 58.23 43.72 42.54
CA TYR A 244 59.41 43.36 41.75
C TYR A 244 59.83 44.45 40.75
N LEU A 245 58.87 44.98 39.98
CA LEU A 245 59.13 46.10 39.06
C LEU A 245 59.55 47.38 39.80
N ASN A 246 59.27 47.53 41.09
CA ASN A 246 59.78 48.65 41.87
C ASN A 246 61.25 48.45 42.30
N SER A 247 61.69 47.22 42.60
CA SER A 247 63.09 46.97 42.98
C SER A 247 64.05 47.04 41.79
N LYS A 248 63.61 46.64 40.59
CA LYS A 248 64.35 46.82 39.32
C LYS A 248 64.38 48.27 38.80
N GLY A 249 63.65 49.20 39.42
CA GLY A 249 63.69 50.62 39.11
C GLY A 249 62.90 51.04 37.85
N ASP A 250 62.97 52.33 37.51
CA ASP A 250 61.99 52.96 36.62
C ASP A 250 62.03 52.52 35.14
N LYS A 251 63.13 51.97 34.62
CA LYS A 251 63.14 51.44 33.24
C LYS A 251 62.54 50.04 33.09
N SER A 252 62.37 49.31 34.19
CA SER A 252 61.92 47.93 34.19
C SER A 252 60.55 47.71 33.54
N GLN A 253 60.41 46.55 32.89
CA GLN A 253 59.19 46.04 32.31
C GLN A 253 59.19 44.50 32.36
N LEU A 254 58.04 43.86 32.58
CA LEU A 254 57.93 42.40 32.65
C LEU A 254 56.82 41.88 31.73
N ASN A 255 57.22 41.11 30.71
CA ASN A 255 56.34 40.63 29.66
C ASN A 255 56.11 39.11 29.84
N PHE A 256 54.85 38.71 30.06
CA PHE A 256 54.43 37.31 30.10
C PHE A 256 54.03 36.85 28.70
N PHE A 257 54.61 35.75 28.23
CA PHE A 257 54.32 35.14 26.92
C PHE A 257 53.75 33.73 27.15
N VAL A 258 52.44 33.61 26.93
CA VAL A 258 51.66 32.41 27.26
C VAL A 258 51.26 31.69 25.98
N ASP A 259 51.84 30.52 25.75
CA ASP A 259 51.51 29.69 24.59
C ASP A 259 50.39 28.69 24.88
N GLU A 260 49.64 28.35 23.83
CA GLU A 260 48.51 27.39 23.79
C GLU A 260 47.28 27.73 24.67
N VAL A 261 47.15 28.99 25.11
CA VAL A 261 45.98 29.53 25.83
C VAL A 261 44.64 29.15 25.20
N GLY A 262 44.55 29.18 23.87
CA GLY A 262 43.31 28.84 23.15
C GLY A 262 42.86 27.38 23.27
N GLN A 263 43.76 26.44 23.59
CA GLN A 263 43.42 25.02 23.78
C GLN A 263 43.02 24.76 25.23
N PHE A 264 43.84 25.22 26.18
CA PHE A 264 43.60 25.06 27.62
C PHE A 264 42.25 25.64 28.10
N ILE A 265 41.71 26.63 27.38
CA ILE A 265 40.47 27.34 27.72
C ILE A 265 39.29 26.89 26.81
N ALA A 266 39.49 25.92 25.91
CA ALA A 266 38.44 25.47 24.98
C ALA A 266 37.25 24.79 25.68
N GLU A 267 37.45 24.27 26.89
CA GLU A 267 36.44 23.52 27.65
C GLU A 267 35.81 24.29 28.83
N ASP A 268 36.35 25.46 29.23
CA ASP A 268 35.81 26.26 30.35
C ASP A 268 35.89 27.79 30.12
N LYS A 269 34.72 28.44 30.18
CA LYS A 269 34.57 29.92 30.08
C LYS A 269 35.15 30.66 31.29
N ALA A 270 35.22 30.06 32.49
CA ALA A 270 35.71 30.73 33.70
C ALA A 270 37.21 31.02 33.64
N LEU A 271 38.01 30.10 33.08
CA LEU A 271 39.44 30.29 32.87
C LEU A 271 39.74 31.53 32.00
N MET A 272 38.95 31.79 30.95
CA MET A 272 39.13 32.98 30.11
C MET A 272 38.95 34.30 30.89
N LEU A 273 37.93 34.35 31.75
CA LEU A 273 37.66 35.52 32.59
C LEU A 273 38.78 35.74 33.62
N ASN A 274 39.38 34.67 34.13
CA ASN A 274 40.53 34.76 35.05
C ASN A 274 41.78 35.30 34.34
N LEU A 275 42.11 34.81 33.14
CA LEU A 275 43.23 35.34 32.33
C LEU A 275 43.05 36.82 31.98
N GLN A 276 41.85 37.21 31.55
CA GLN A 276 41.50 38.61 31.29
C GLN A 276 41.66 39.48 32.55
N THR A 277 41.21 38.99 33.71
CA THR A 277 41.30 39.70 34.99
C THR A 277 42.76 39.83 35.45
N ILE A 278 43.64 38.87 35.15
CA ILE A 278 45.10 38.97 35.37
C ILE A 278 45.68 40.13 34.53
N ALA A 279 45.38 40.19 33.23
CA ALA A 279 45.87 41.25 32.36
C ALA A 279 45.38 42.66 32.80
N GLU A 280 44.09 42.80 33.11
CA GLU A 280 43.49 44.06 33.63
C GLU A 280 44.08 44.47 34.99
N SER A 281 44.37 43.51 35.88
CA SER A 281 44.99 43.77 37.18
C SER A 281 46.46 44.20 37.04
N LEU A 282 47.24 43.54 36.19
CA LEU A 282 48.63 43.93 35.87
C LEU A 282 48.69 45.33 35.25
N LEU A 283 47.81 45.66 34.31
CA LEU A 283 47.70 47.01 33.73
C LEU A 283 47.52 48.06 34.83
N THR A 284 46.56 47.81 35.72
CA THR A 284 46.11 48.76 36.76
C THR A 284 47.11 48.89 37.92
N LYS A 285 47.70 47.79 38.39
CA LYS A 285 48.65 47.79 39.52
C LYS A 285 50.06 48.21 39.09
N CYS A 286 50.56 47.69 37.97
CA CYS A 286 51.94 47.92 37.53
C CYS A 286 52.12 49.21 36.70
N GLY A 287 51.02 49.82 36.23
CA GLY A 287 51.04 51.09 35.48
C GLY A 287 51.54 50.94 34.05
N GLY A 288 51.08 49.90 33.35
CA GLY A 288 51.52 49.57 31.99
C GLY A 288 52.93 48.95 31.88
N ARG A 289 53.64 48.74 33.00
CA ARG A 289 54.96 48.08 33.06
C ARG A 289 54.92 46.56 32.96
N SER A 290 53.75 45.94 32.80
CA SER A 290 53.66 44.50 32.57
C SER A 290 52.61 44.19 31.52
N TRP A 291 53.00 43.36 30.56
CA TRP A 291 52.21 42.98 29.39
C TRP A 291 51.99 41.46 29.35
N VAL A 292 50.90 41.05 28.71
CA VAL A 292 50.51 39.65 28.56
C VAL A 292 50.25 39.37 27.08
N PHE A 293 51.12 38.56 26.48
CA PHE A 293 51.04 38.07 25.11
C PHE A 293 50.49 36.65 25.15
N VAL A 294 49.48 36.34 24.35
CA VAL A 294 48.81 35.02 24.37
C VAL A 294 48.60 34.49 22.95
N THR A 295 48.70 33.17 22.76
CA THR A 295 48.35 32.52 21.48
C THR A 295 47.02 31.78 21.58
N SER A 296 46.21 31.86 20.52
CA SER A 296 45.00 31.03 20.38
C SER A 296 44.90 30.45 18.98
N GLN A 297 44.23 29.30 18.87
CA GLN A 297 43.71 28.89 17.57
C GLN A 297 42.53 29.81 17.17
N GLU A 298 42.31 30.03 15.88
CA GLU A 298 41.10 30.67 15.36
C GLU A 298 39.91 29.70 15.32
N THR A 299 40.18 28.40 15.19
CA THR A 299 39.20 27.35 14.93
C THR A 299 38.39 26.87 16.13
N LEU A 300 38.17 27.73 17.14
CA LEU A 300 37.07 27.54 18.09
C LEU A 300 35.69 27.65 17.43
N GLU A 301 35.60 28.20 16.21
CA GLU A 301 34.35 28.30 15.46
C GLU A 301 33.88 27.00 14.76
N HIS A 302 34.71 25.95 14.68
CA HIS A 302 34.45 24.81 13.78
C HIS A 302 34.39 23.42 14.43
N HIS A 303 34.72 23.28 15.71
CA HIS A 303 34.50 22.02 16.43
C HIS A 303 33.05 21.93 16.96
N VAL A 304 32.57 20.69 17.12
CA VAL A 304 31.20 20.33 17.59
C VAL A 304 30.08 20.77 16.63
N ALA A 305 30.02 20.16 15.44
CA ALA A 305 28.90 20.29 14.49
C ALA A 305 27.57 19.61 14.94
N ASN A 306 27.25 19.62 16.24
CA ASN A 306 26.02 19.01 16.78
C ASN A 306 25.49 19.61 18.11
N ILE A 307 26.22 20.51 18.78
CA ILE A 307 25.77 21.19 20.01
C ILE A 307 26.22 22.66 19.97
N ALA A 308 25.44 23.56 20.58
CA ALA A 308 25.83 24.94 20.93
C ALA A 308 26.11 25.96 19.81
N ALA A 309 25.14 26.16 18.91
CA ALA A 309 25.06 27.42 18.13
C ALA A 309 24.91 28.69 19.01
N LEU A 310 24.58 28.52 20.29
CA LEU A 310 24.43 29.58 21.29
C LEU A 310 25.74 30.06 21.94
N GLU A 311 26.85 29.31 21.84
CA GLU A 311 28.07 29.64 22.60
C GLU A 311 29.08 30.52 21.85
N LYS A 312 29.00 30.56 20.52
CA LYS A 312 29.86 31.40 19.68
C LYS A 312 29.81 32.88 20.05
N ASP A 313 28.62 33.37 20.40
CA ASP A 313 28.37 34.79 20.59
C ASP A 313 29.00 35.34 21.89
N ASP A 314 29.35 34.49 22.86
CA ASP A 314 30.04 34.90 24.10
C ASP A 314 31.54 35.08 23.90
N PHE A 315 32.20 34.14 23.21
CA PHE A 315 33.65 34.09 23.10
C PHE A 315 34.21 35.34 22.39
N SER A 316 33.53 35.80 21.34
CA SER A 316 33.86 37.04 20.62
C SER A 316 33.76 38.30 21.50
N LYS A 317 32.80 38.34 22.44
CA LYS A 317 32.65 39.47 23.39
C LYS A 317 33.80 39.51 24.40
N ILE A 318 34.31 38.36 24.84
CA ILE A 318 35.43 38.27 25.77
C ILE A 318 36.75 38.61 25.05
N GLN A 319 36.99 38.02 23.87
CA GLN A 319 38.17 38.31 23.04
C GLN A 319 38.22 39.79 22.58
N GLY A 320 37.09 40.52 22.59
CA GLY A 320 37.04 41.95 22.31
C GLY A 320 37.81 42.86 23.28
N ARG A 321 38.23 42.34 24.45
CA ARG A 321 38.97 43.13 25.46
C ARG A 321 40.48 43.20 25.22
N PHE A 322 41.05 42.18 24.57
CA PHE A 322 42.41 42.25 24.03
C PHE A 322 42.39 43.10 22.75
N LYS A 323 42.76 44.38 22.86
CA LYS A 323 42.61 45.34 21.75
C LYS A 323 43.66 45.18 20.65
N ILE A 324 44.85 44.69 20.99
CA ILE A 324 45.90 44.41 20.01
C ILE A 324 45.74 42.95 19.59
N LYS A 325 45.32 42.73 18.35
CA LYS A 325 45.13 41.40 17.77
C LYS A 325 46.05 41.22 16.56
N ILE A 326 46.81 40.14 16.57
CA ILE A 326 47.69 39.73 15.48
C ILE A 326 47.13 38.41 14.92
N PRO A 327 46.16 38.46 14.00
CA PRO A 327 45.77 37.28 13.23
C PRO A 327 46.93 36.92 12.28
N LEU A 328 47.27 35.63 12.24
CA LEU A 328 48.23 35.06 11.31
C LEU A 328 47.45 34.22 10.30
N THR A 329 47.11 34.83 9.16
CA THR A 329 46.30 34.18 8.13
C THR A 329 47.10 33.14 7.36
N SER A 330 46.39 32.31 6.61
CA SER A 330 46.98 31.30 5.73
C SER A 330 47.76 31.90 4.55
N ALA A 331 47.45 33.13 4.16
CA ALA A 331 47.69 33.68 2.82
C ALA A 331 49.13 34.14 2.52
N ASN A 332 50.10 33.91 3.43
CA ASN A 332 51.48 34.39 3.30
C ASN A 332 52.55 33.29 3.53
N ILE A 333 52.17 32.01 3.48
CA ILE A 333 53.15 30.91 3.65
C ILE A 333 54.03 30.74 2.41
N ASP A 334 53.52 31.08 1.22
CA ASP A 334 54.31 31.18 0.00
C ASP A 334 55.45 32.22 0.15
N GLU A 335 55.17 33.44 0.61
CA GLU A 335 56.20 34.45 0.92
C GLU A 335 57.27 33.93 1.91
N VAL A 336 56.86 33.12 2.90
CA VAL A 336 57.80 32.49 3.86
C VAL A 336 58.66 31.40 3.20
N ILE A 337 58.08 30.54 2.36
CA ILE A 337 58.82 29.47 1.67
C ILE A 337 59.73 30.07 0.59
N GLU A 338 59.26 31.06 -0.16
CA GLU A 338 60.06 31.86 -1.10
C GLU A 338 61.29 32.44 -0.41
N ARG A 339 61.10 33.27 0.63
CA ARG A 339 62.21 33.99 1.27
C ARG A 339 63.12 33.12 2.16
N ARG A 340 62.62 32.02 2.76
CA ARG A 340 63.42 31.17 3.67
C ARG A 340 64.05 29.95 3.00
N LEU A 341 63.42 29.39 1.96
CA LEU A 341 63.87 28.16 1.30
C LEU A 341 64.25 28.37 -0.17
N LEU A 342 63.53 29.19 -0.92
CA LEU A 342 63.68 29.30 -2.37
C LEU A 342 64.44 30.55 -2.84
N ASP A 343 64.94 31.41 -1.94
CA ASP A 343 65.68 32.64 -2.25
C ASP A 343 66.86 32.34 -3.19
N LYS A 344 66.94 33.06 -4.30
CA LYS A 344 67.79 32.74 -5.45
C LYS A 344 69.08 33.56 -5.47
N THR A 345 70.09 33.04 -6.14
CA THR A 345 71.27 33.82 -6.54
C THR A 345 70.90 34.78 -7.68
N GLU A 346 71.64 35.87 -7.87
CA GLU A 346 71.39 36.81 -8.98
C GLU A 346 71.54 36.11 -10.35
N GLU A 347 72.56 35.26 -10.51
CA GLU A 347 72.76 34.41 -11.68
C GLU A 347 71.58 33.45 -11.89
N GLY A 348 71.13 32.76 -10.84
CA GLY A 348 69.99 31.82 -10.89
C GLY A 348 68.67 32.51 -11.21
N THR A 349 68.50 33.75 -10.74
CA THR A 349 67.33 34.59 -11.03
C THR A 349 67.24 34.91 -12.51
N ASN A 350 68.34 35.36 -13.11
CA ASN A 350 68.37 35.68 -14.54
C ASN A 350 68.17 34.42 -15.41
N TYR A 351 68.83 33.30 -15.05
CA TYR A 351 68.67 32.02 -15.75
C TYR A 351 67.21 31.51 -15.79
N LEU A 352 66.47 31.65 -14.67
CA LEU A 352 65.07 31.24 -14.61
C LEU A 352 64.15 32.20 -15.38
N LYS A 353 64.46 33.50 -15.43
CA LYS A 353 63.73 34.49 -16.25
C LYS A 353 63.87 34.21 -17.75
N ASP A 354 65.07 33.83 -18.21
CA ASP A 354 65.31 33.46 -19.61
C ASP A 354 64.51 32.21 -20.01
N ILE A 355 64.48 31.18 -19.16
CA ILE A 355 63.64 29.98 -19.35
C ILE A 355 62.16 30.37 -19.44
N TYR A 356 61.68 31.23 -18.53
CA TYR A 356 60.28 31.64 -18.51
C TYR A 356 59.86 32.38 -19.79
N GLN A 357 60.71 33.24 -20.34
CA GLN A 357 60.42 33.95 -21.60
C GLN A 357 60.25 33.01 -22.80
N ILE A 358 60.94 31.88 -22.82
CA ILE A 358 60.81 30.86 -23.87
C ILE A 358 59.57 29.99 -23.61
N GLU A 359 59.41 29.48 -22.39
CA GLU A 359 58.46 28.41 -22.08
C GLU A 359 57.11 28.88 -21.53
N HIS A 360 56.87 30.18 -21.30
CA HIS A 360 55.62 30.71 -20.70
C HIS A 360 54.34 30.12 -21.32
N ASN A 361 54.25 30.08 -22.66
CA ASN A 361 53.07 29.57 -23.36
C ASN A 361 52.90 28.05 -23.22
N ASN A 362 54.01 27.31 -23.17
CA ASN A 362 54.03 25.86 -22.96
C ASN A 362 53.60 25.55 -21.51
N LEU A 363 54.27 26.17 -20.53
CA LEU A 363 53.93 26.10 -19.10
C LEU A 363 52.45 26.43 -18.84
N LYS A 364 51.91 27.48 -19.45
CA LYS A 364 50.50 27.88 -19.30
C LYS A 364 49.52 26.86 -19.88
N THR A 365 49.92 26.12 -20.90
CA THR A 365 49.12 25.03 -21.49
C THR A 365 49.22 23.76 -20.63
N LEU A 366 50.44 23.39 -20.22
CA LEU A 366 50.74 22.22 -19.39
C LEU A 366 50.08 22.27 -18.01
N LEU A 367 50.10 23.43 -17.36
CA LEU A 367 49.69 23.61 -15.97
C LEU A 367 48.23 24.08 -15.82
N SER A 368 47.44 23.99 -16.90
CA SER A 368 46.01 24.33 -16.91
C SER A 368 45.16 23.25 -16.23
N ILE A 369 44.20 23.66 -15.40
CA ILE A 369 43.29 22.78 -14.65
C ILE A 369 41.84 23.11 -15.05
N THR A 370 41.08 22.08 -15.45
CA THR A 370 39.72 22.23 -15.98
C THR A 370 38.64 21.99 -14.91
N GLY A 371 37.62 22.85 -14.87
CA GLY A 371 36.45 22.70 -13.99
C GLY A 371 36.23 23.85 -13.00
N LYS A 372 35.12 23.79 -12.24
CA LYS A 372 34.63 24.87 -11.36
C LYS A 372 35.40 25.03 -10.03
N GLY A 373 36.71 24.82 -10.03
CA GLY A 373 37.56 24.94 -8.83
C GLY A 373 37.96 26.39 -8.54
N LYS A 374 38.37 26.70 -7.29
CA LYS A 374 38.86 28.05 -6.92
C LYS A 374 40.24 28.39 -7.49
N HIS A 375 40.97 27.41 -8.01
CA HIS A 375 42.39 27.56 -8.35
C HIS A 375 42.67 27.78 -9.84
N GLN A 376 41.66 28.06 -10.67
CA GLN A 376 41.84 28.18 -12.13
C GLN A 376 42.86 29.28 -12.54
N ASP A 377 43.04 30.32 -11.72
CA ASP A 377 43.93 31.46 -12.00
C ASP A 377 45.27 31.43 -11.23
N ASN A 378 45.64 30.31 -10.59
CA ASN A 378 46.91 30.18 -9.84
C ASN A 378 48.13 29.83 -10.71
N PHE A 379 48.33 30.57 -11.81
CA PHE A 379 49.52 30.50 -12.67
C PHE A 379 50.57 31.56 -12.27
N TYR A 380 51.80 31.42 -12.78
CA TYR A 380 52.87 32.40 -12.55
C TYR A 380 52.49 33.78 -13.12
N THR A 381 52.56 34.80 -12.27
CA THR A 381 52.17 36.19 -12.58
C THR A 381 53.24 36.97 -13.35
N SER A 382 54.51 36.58 -13.21
CA SER A 382 55.66 37.25 -13.82
C SER A 382 56.87 36.30 -13.94
N ASP A 383 57.91 36.77 -14.62
CA ASP A 383 59.22 36.11 -14.72
C ASP A 383 59.94 36.03 -13.35
N LEU A 384 59.75 37.05 -12.50
CA LEU A 384 60.23 37.08 -11.12
C LEU A 384 59.46 36.08 -10.24
N ASP A 385 58.13 36.00 -10.37
CA ASP A 385 57.29 35.06 -9.62
C ASP A 385 57.60 33.59 -9.98
N PHE A 386 57.88 33.30 -11.25
CA PHE A 386 58.45 32.02 -11.68
C PHE A 386 59.80 31.75 -11.01
N SER A 387 60.73 32.71 -11.08
CA SER A 387 62.06 32.57 -10.47
C SER A 387 62.00 32.32 -8.95
N ASN A 388 61.12 33.01 -8.23
CA ASN A 388 60.93 32.82 -6.80
C ASN A 388 60.43 31.39 -6.49
N LYS A 389 59.34 30.97 -7.14
CA LYS A 389 58.62 29.72 -6.79
C LYS A 389 59.24 28.45 -7.37
N TYR A 390 60.03 28.54 -8.44
CA TYR A 390 60.72 27.39 -9.03
C TYR A 390 61.54 26.59 -7.99
N PRO A 391 61.43 25.24 -7.95
CA PRO A 391 60.78 24.34 -8.93
C PRO A 391 59.28 24.03 -8.69
N PHE A 392 58.62 24.73 -7.75
CA PHE A 392 57.20 24.54 -7.43
C PHE A 392 56.28 25.41 -8.30
N VAL A 393 55.00 25.05 -8.35
CA VAL A 393 53.94 25.74 -9.13
C VAL A 393 52.98 26.50 -8.18
N PRO A 394 52.47 27.71 -8.51
CA PRO A 394 51.81 28.56 -7.50
C PRO A 394 50.54 27.97 -6.87
N TYR A 395 49.78 27.15 -7.60
CA TYR A 395 48.61 26.47 -7.03
C TYR A 395 48.99 25.53 -5.86
N GLN A 396 50.21 25.01 -5.83
CA GLN A 396 50.62 23.93 -4.91
C GLN A 396 50.64 24.39 -3.45
N PHE A 397 51.05 25.63 -3.19
CA PHE A 397 51.12 26.19 -1.83
C PHE A 397 49.72 26.23 -1.17
N ASN A 398 48.76 26.86 -1.86
CA ASN A 398 47.39 27.00 -1.37
C ASN A 398 46.65 25.66 -1.33
N LEU A 399 46.71 24.87 -2.42
CA LEU A 399 46.04 23.57 -2.50
C LEU A 399 46.57 22.60 -1.42
N PHE A 400 47.88 22.55 -1.19
CA PHE A 400 48.46 21.69 -0.18
C PHE A 400 48.04 22.09 1.24
N GLN A 401 47.87 23.39 1.50
CA GLN A 401 47.35 23.87 2.77
C GLN A 401 45.90 23.44 3.01
N GLU A 402 45.04 23.52 1.99
CA GLU A 402 43.66 23.07 2.08
C GLU A 402 43.57 21.54 2.23
N CYS A 403 44.44 20.77 1.58
CA CYS A 403 44.59 19.33 1.80
C CYS A 403 45.03 19.00 3.23
N LEU A 404 46.03 19.71 3.77
CA LEU A 404 46.49 19.54 5.16
C LEU A 404 45.37 19.80 6.17
N LYS A 405 44.63 20.90 5.99
CA LYS A 405 43.49 21.24 6.84
C LYS A 405 42.44 20.12 6.80
N LYS A 406 42.09 19.63 5.62
CA LYS A 406 41.08 18.57 5.46
C LYS A 406 41.51 17.21 6.00
N LEU A 407 42.76 16.81 5.79
CA LEU A 407 43.33 15.59 6.40
C LEU A 407 43.40 15.68 7.93
N SER A 408 43.56 16.90 8.48
CA SER A 408 43.51 17.17 9.93
C SER A 408 42.08 17.09 10.48
N GLU A 409 41.10 17.74 9.82
CA GLU A 409 39.66 17.60 10.13
C GLU A 409 39.24 16.12 10.18
N HIS A 410 39.75 15.29 9.25
CA HIS A 410 39.49 13.86 9.17
C HIS A 410 40.43 12.96 10.01
N ASN A 411 41.18 13.51 10.99
CA ASN A 411 41.95 12.72 11.96
C ASN A 411 43.04 11.80 11.37
N VAL A 412 43.62 12.14 10.21
CA VAL A 412 44.56 11.25 9.47
C VAL A 412 45.98 11.25 10.08
N PHE A 413 46.31 12.21 10.94
CA PHE A 413 47.65 12.41 11.53
C PHE A 413 47.78 11.93 12.98
N GLN A 414 49.01 11.64 13.42
CA GLN A 414 49.30 11.16 14.78
C GLN A 414 48.96 12.23 15.84
N GLY A 415 48.54 11.77 17.03
CA GLY A 415 48.01 12.64 18.09
C GLY A 415 46.57 13.14 17.85
N ARG A 416 45.93 13.62 18.91
CA ARG A 416 44.73 14.49 18.82
C ARG A 416 45.09 15.99 18.91
N SER A 417 46.17 16.30 19.62
CA SER A 417 46.62 17.68 19.90
C SER A 417 48.14 17.86 19.78
N GLN A 418 48.89 16.89 19.25
CA GLN A 418 50.36 16.94 19.17
C GLN A 418 50.88 16.92 17.73
N SER A 419 51.69 17.93 17.42
CA SER A 419 52.77 17.91 16.41
C SER A 419 52.44 17.45 14.98
N VAL A 420 51.48 18.13 14.34
CA VAL A 420 51.30 18.07 12.87
C VAL A 420 51.69 19.39 12.20
N GLY A 421 51.18 20.52 12.70
CA GLY A 421 51.48 21.86 12.17
C GLY A 421 52.88 22.37 12.51
N GLU A 422 53.55 21.72 13.47
CA GLU A 422 54.92 22.03 13.89
C GLU A 422 55.97 21.43 12.94
N ARG A 423 55.65 20.38 12.20
CA ARG A 423 56.36 20.10 10.94
C ARG A 423 55.86 21.07 9.87
N SER A 424 56.19 22.34 10.12
CA SER A 424 55.90 23.52 9.33
C SER A 424 55.95 23.20 7.84
N MET A 425 55.02 23.71 7.04
CA MET A 425 54.91 23.41 5.60
C MET A 425 56.26 23.55 4.86
N LEU A 426 57.05 24.55 5.24
CA LEU A 426 58.45 24.74 4.90
C LEU A 426 59.31 23.46 4.91
N GLY A 427 59.21 22.63 5.96
CA GLY A 427 59.95 21.37 6.11
C GLY A 427 59.50 20.29 5.15
N VAL A 428 58.21 20.24 4.79
CA VAL A 428 57.71 19.34 3.72
C VAL A 428 58.30 19.75 2.37
N PHE A 429 58.27 21.04 2.04
CA PHE A 429 58.86 21.57 0.80
C PHE A 429 60.39 21.35 0.79
N GLN A 430 61.07 21.51 1.93
CA GLN A 430 62.50 21.23 2.09
C GLN A 430 62.82 19.74 1.86
N ASP A 431 62.04 18.83 2.45
CA ASP A 431 62.25 17.39 2.28
C ASP A 431 61.90 16.91 0.86
N VAL A 432 60.99 17.58 0.16
CA VAL A 432 60.78 17.38 -1.28
C VAL A 432 62.02 17.82 -2.07
N LEU A 433 62.59 19.01 -1.82
CA LEU A 433 63.84 19.44 -2.49
C LEU A 433 65.01 18.46 -2.23
N LYS A 434 65.15 17.93 -1.02
CA LYS A 434 66.15 16.89 -0.68
C LYS A 434 65.89 15.55 -1.40
N LYS A 435 64.64 15.25 -1.76
CA LYS A 435 64.21 14.00 -2.42
C LYS A 435 64.12 14.09 -3.95
N LEU A 436 64.29 15.27 -4.55
CA LEU A 436 64.24 15.42 -6.01
C LEU A 436 65.33 14.58 -6.71
N PRO A 437 65.06 14.07 -7.93
CA PRO A 437 66.07 13.38 -8.73
C PRO A 437 67.30 14.26 -8.96
N LYS A 438 68.49 13.65 -8.99
CA LYS A 438 69.72 14.37 -9.34
C LYS A 438 69.67 14.81 -10.80
N GLU A 439 70.23 15.99 -11.08
CA GLU A 439 70.10 16.73 -12.34
C GLU A 439 70.51 15.94 -13.60
N GLU A 440 71.42 14.97 -13.47
CA GLU A 440 71.81 14.01 -14.51
C GLU A 440 70.62 13.19 -15.07
N GLN A 441 69.50 13.12 -14.34
CA GLN A 441 68.30 12.35 -14.68
C GLN A 441 67.11 13.22 -15.10
N ASN A 442 67.06 14.49 -14.66
CA ASN A 442 66.08 15.48 -15.13
C ASN A 442 66.72 16.89 -15.09
N PRO A 443 67.05 17.49 -16.25
CA PRO A 443 67.66 18.81 -16.32
C PRO A 443 66.65 19.96 -16.19
N THR A 444 65.35 19.66 -16.07
CA THR A 444 64.23 20.62 -16.11
C THR A 444 63.16 20.32 -15.04
N PRO A 445 63.54 20.10 -13.76
CA PRO A 445 62.62 19.56 -12.76
C PRO A 445 61.51 20.56 -12.39
N LEU A 446 60.28 20.15 -12.61
CA LEU A 446 59.11 20.67 -11.89
C LEU A 446 58.73 19.68 -10.77
N VAL A 447 58.10 20.18 -9.72
CA VAL A 447 57.57 19.33 -8.64
C VAL A 447 56.15 18.87 -8.99
N GLY A 448 55.92 17.57 -9.16
CA GLY A 448 54.57 17.00 -9.19
C GLY A 448 53.92 17.05 -7.81
N PHE A 449 52.62 17.33 -7.71
CA PHE A 449 51.93 17.49 -6.42
C PHE A 449 51.96 16.21 -5.56
N ASP A 450 52.11 15.04 -6.20
CA ASP A 450 52.30 13.76 -5.52
C ASP A 450 53.57 13.68 -4.66
N PHE A 451 54.62 14.46 -4.98
CA PHE A 451 55.84 14.49 -4.17
C PHE A 451 55.62 15.13 -2.79
N LEU A 452 54.63 16.01 -2.61
CA LEU A 452 54.34 16.61 -1.30
C LEU A 452 53.90 15.57 -0.25
N PHE A 453 53.37 14.42 -0.71
CA PHE A 453 53.11 13.27 0.15
C PHE A 453 54.39 12.75 0.83
N GLU A 454 55.54 12.78 0.14
CA GLU A 454 56.78 12.20 0.64
C GLU A 454 57.39 12.97 1.83
N GLY A 455 57.05 14.24 2.03
CA GLY A 455 57.35 14.95 3.28
C GLY A 455 56.34 14.65 4.41
N LEU A 456 55.07 14.41 4.07
CA LEU A 456 54.03 14.05 5.05
C LEU A 456 54.11 12.60 5.55
N ARG A 457 54.72 11.70 4.78
CA ARG A 457 54.80 10.26 5.06
C ARG A 457 55.12 9.94 6.52
N GLY A 458 56.01 10.71 7.16
CA GLY A 458 56.42 10.55 8.56
C GLY A 458 55.51 11.17 9.64
N THR A 459 54.33 11.72 9.31
CA THR A 459 53.36 12.33 10.27
C THR A 459 51.99 11.64 10.28
N LEU A 460 51.67 10.89 9.23
CA LEU A 460 50.41 10.15 9.09
C LEU A 460 50.30 9.06 10.16
N ARG A 461 49.07 8.71 10.58
CA ARG A 461 48.85 7.57 11.50
C ARG A 461 49.32 6.26 10.90
N THR A 462 49.73 5.33 11.76
CA THR A 462 50.26 4.01 11.40
C THR A 462 49.34 3.24 10.46
N GLU A 463 48.02 3.37 10.61
CA GLU A 463 47.01 2.75 9.75
C GLU A 463 47.06 3.30 8.31
N ALA A 464 47.16 4.63 8.16
CA ALA A 464 47.26 5.30 6.87
C ALA A 464 48.64 5.08 6.21
N GLN A 465 49.72 5.08 7.00
CA GLN A 465 51.04 4.68 6.53
C GLN A 465 51.04 3.25 5.99
N ASN A 466 50.50 2.29 6.76
CA ASN A 466 50.49 0.88 6.40
C ASN A 466 49.66 0.62 5.12
N ALA A 467 48.51 1.25 4.96
CA ALA A 467 47.69 1.14 3.74
C ALA A 467 48.49 1.53 2.49
N ILE A 468 49.25 2.63 2.56
CA ILE A 468 50.05 3.13 1.44
C ILE A 468 51.32 2.29 1.23
N ILE A 469 51.98 1.83 2.30
CA ILE A 469 53.15 0.93 2.22
C ILE A 469 52.76 -0.42 1.56
N GLN A 470 51.61 -0.99 1.93
CA GLN A 470 51.10 -2.22 1.32
C GLN A 470 50.79 -2.01 -0.17
N ALA A 471 50.14 -0.89 -0.52
CA ALA A 471 49.85 -0.55 -1.90
C ALA A 471 51.12 -0.29 -2.73
N GLU A 472 52.13 0.40 -2.20
CA GLU A 472 53.44 0.55 -2.86
C GLU A 472 54.13 -0.80 -3.12
N GLY A 473 54.00 -1.75 -2.19
CA GLY A 473 54.52 -3.11 -2.35
C GLY A 473 53.85 -3.88 -3.49
N LEU A 474 52.52 -3.78 -3.61
CA LEU A 474 51.72 -4.46 -4.63
C LEU A 474 51.80 -3.77 -6.01
N LEU A 475 51.80 -2.43 -6.03
CA LEU A 475 51.88 -1.60 -7.24
C LEU A 475 53.32 -1.36 -7.73
N LYS A 476 54.33 -2.02 -7.16
CA LYS A 476 55.76 -1.78 -7.44
C LYS A 476 56.13 -1.81 -8.94
N ASN A 477 55.40 -2.58 -9.75
CA ASN A 477 55.62 -2.69 -11.20
C ASN A 477 54.90 -1.59 -12.03
N ASN A 478 54.07 -0.75 -11.40
CA ASN A 478 53.36 0.37 -12.02
C ASN A 478 53.61 1.66 -11.19
N PRO A 479 54.76 2.33 -11.39
CA PRO A 479 55.12 3.52 -10.61
C PRO A 479 54.11 4.66 -10.78
N MET A 480 53.45 4.77 -11.95
CA MET A 480 52.44 5.79 -12.21
C MET A 480 51.19 5.60 -11.34
N ALA A 481 50.77 4.35 -11.09
CA ALA A 481 49.70 4.05 -10.15
C ALA A 481 50.05 4.46 -8.70
N ILE A 482 51.31 4.29 -8.29
CA ILE A 482 51.78 4.78 -6.96
C ILE A 482 51.68 6.31 -6.87
N ARG A 483 52.08 7.04 -7.92
CA ARG A 483 52.01 8.51 -7.97
C ARG A 483 50.56 9.01 -7.91
N ILE A 484 49.68 8.44 -8.74
CA ILE A 484 48.24 8.76 -8.76
C ILE A 484 47.58 8.45 -7.41
N MET A 485 47.93 7.32 -6.77
CA MET A 485 47.40 6.99 -5.46
C MET A 485 47.83 8.00 -4.38
N LYS A 486 49.09 8.45 -4.38
CA LYS A 486 49.58 9.50 -3.45
C LYS A 486 48.86 10.82 -3.67
N LEU A 487 48.68 11.23 -4.93
CA LEU A 487 47.92 12.41 -5.31
C LEU A 487 46.44 12.34 -4.83
N LEU A 488 45.75 11.24 -5.12
CA LEU A 488 44.35 11.06 -4.74
C LEU A 488 44.14 10.87 -3.23
N PHE A 489 45.15 10.38 -2.49
CA PHE A 489 45.15 10.39 -1.04
C PHE A 489 45.21 11.82 -0.48
N LEU A 490 46.09 12.68 -1.01
CA LEU A 490 46.16 14.09 -0.61
C LEU A 490 44.84 14.83 -0.90
N LEU A 491 44.23 14.57 -2.06
CA LEU A 491 43.00 15.24 -2.51
C LEU A 491 41.69 14.62 -1.99
N LYS A 492 41.74 13.53 -1.19
CA LYS A 492 40.58 12.72 -0.77
C LYS A 492 39.40 13.53 -0.21
N TYR A 493 39.67 14.66 0.42
CA TYR A 493 38.67 15.50 1.09
C TYR A 493 38.53 16.91 0.48
N ASN A 494 39.11 17.15 -0.71
CA ASN A 494 39.18 18.45 -1.41
C ASN A 494 38.50 18.44 -2.79
N GLY A 495 37.60 17.47 -3.02
CA GLY A 495 36.89 17.31 -4.31
C GLY A 495 35.95 18.47 -4.71
N ASP A 496 35.67 19.39 -3.78
CA ASP A 496 34.96 20.65 -4.06
C ASP A 496 35.89 21.73 -4.63
N ASP A 497 37.19 21.68 -4.32
CA ASP A 497 38.19 22.68 -4.72
C ASP A 497 38.90 22.32 -6.03
N ILE A 498 39.14 21.01 -6.28
CA ILE A 498 39.63 20.46 -7.56
C ILE A 498 38.88 19.18 -7.93
N LEU A 499 38.38 19.14 -9.18
CA LEU A 499 37.82 17.93 -9.79
C LEU A 499 38.95 16.98 -10.24
N THR A 500 39.05 15.81 -9.62
CA THR A 500 40.02 14.77 -9.93
C THR A 500 39.65 13.97 -11.20
N THR A 501 39.56 14.65 -12.34
CA THR A 501 39.44 14.04 -13.66
C THR A 501 40.76 13.43 -14.12
N ALA A 502 40.74 12.52 -15.10
CA ALA A 502 41.99 11.96 -15.66
C ALA A 502 42.91 13.07 -16.23
N GLU A 503 42.34 14.08 -16.88
CA GLU A 503 43.05 15.27 -17.38
C GLU A 503 43.79 16.01 -16.26
N ASN A 504 43.07 16.41 -15.21
CA ASN A 504 43.62 17.16 -14.08
C ASN A 504 44.61 16.33 -13.25
N ILE A 505 44.37 15.03 -13.09
CA ILE A 505 45.32 14.08 -12.48
C ILE A 505 46.62 14.06 -13.29
N GLY A 506 46.54 14.10 -14.63
CA GLY A 506 47.70 14.30 -15.49
C GLY A 506 48.43 15.62 -15.20
N THR A 507 47.73 16.75 -15.21
CA THR A 507 48.31 18.08 -14.91
C THR A 507 49.04 18.13 -13.57
N LEU A 508 48.44 17.58 -12.51
CA LEU A 508 48.98 17.61 -11.15
C LEU A 508 50.22 16.69 -10.95
N LEU A 509 50.50 15.80 -11.91
CA LEU A 509 51.65 14.88 -11.90
C LEU A 509 52.82 15.32 -12.79
N ILE A 510 52.74 16.46 -13.46
CA ILE A 510 53.82 16.97 -14.33
C ILE A 510 55.08 17.27 -13.50
N ASP A 511 56.21 16.70 -13.91
CA ASP A 511 57.52 16.76 -13.26
C ASP A 511 58.64 17.34 -14.15
N SER A 512 58.30 17.75 -15.38
CA SER A 512 59.14 18.50 -16.30
C SER A 512 58.27 19.25 -17.31
N TYR A 513 58.70 20.44 -17.73
CA TYR A 513 58.04 21.21 -18.80
C TYR A 513 58.34 20.69 -20.22
N THR A 514 59.21 19.68 -20.38
CA THR A 514 59.51 19.04 -21.68
C THR A 514 58.79 17.69 -21.86
N ILE A 515 57.71 17.42 -21.11
CA ILE A 515 56.98 16.15 -21.12
C ILE A 515 56.07 15.99 -22.35
N ASN A 516 55.99 14.79 -22.93
CA ASN A 516 55.00 14.48 -23.97
C ASN A 516 53.61 14.24 -23.36
N ILE A 517 52.75 15.25 -23.41
CA ILE A 517 51.35 15.23 -22.92
C ILE A 517 50.61 13.97 -23.38
N ASN A 518 50.75 13.57 -24.65
CA ASN A 518 50.00 12.46 -25.23
C ASN A 518 50.39 11.10 -24.64
N ASP A 519 51.65 10.91 -24.23
CA ASP A 519 52.11 9.65 -23.63
C ASP A 519 51.93 9.66 -22.11
N HIS A 520 52.03 10.84 -21.48
CA HIS A 520 51.66 11.05 -20.08
C HIS A 520 50.18 10.71 -19.82
N GLN A 521 49.25 11.28 -20.60
CA GLN A 521 47.81 11.01 -20.45
C GLN A 521 47.44 9.53 -20.69
N LYS A 522 48.13 8.82 -21.61
CA LYS A 522 47.98 7.35 -21.75
C LYS A 522 48.43 6.60 -20.49
N GLN A 523 49.57 6.97 -19.92
CA GLN A 523 50.09 6.36 -18.69
C GLN A 523 49.16 6.63 -17.49
N VAL A 524 48.62 7.85 -17.39
CA VAL A 524 47.58 8.21 -16.41
C VAL A 524 46.37 7.28 -16.54
N GLN A 525 45.80 7.13 -17.74
CA GLN A 525 44.58 6.33 -17.92
C GLN A 525 44.81 4.84 -17.66
N VAL A 526 45.94 4.26 -18.08
CA VAL A 526 46.28 2.85 -17.80
C VAL A 526 46.45 2.61 -16.29
N ALA A 527 47.07 3.55 -15.58
CA ALA A 527 47.26 3.48 -14.14
C ALA A 527 45.95 3.71 -13.35
N LEU A 528 45.07 4.61 -13.80
CA LEU A 528 43.72 4.78 -13.23
C LEU A 528 42.90 3.50 -13.33
N ASN A 529 42.84 2.88 -14.52
CA ASN A 529 42.14 1.61 -14.71
C ASN A 529 42.68 0.53 -13.74
N THR A 530 44.01 0.41 -13.65
CA THR A 530 44.68 -0.54 -12.74
C THR A 530 44.28 -0.33 -11.27
N LEU A 531 44.16 0.92 -10.83
CA LEU A 531 43.76 1.28 -9.45
C LEU A 531 42.26 1.04 -9.18
N GLU A 532 41.41 1.21 -10.19
CA GLU A 532 39.95 0.98 -10.10
C GLU A 532 39.63 -0.53 -10.06
N ASP A 533 40.32 -1.32 -10.88
CA ASP A 533 40.30 -2.79 -10.85
C ASP A 533 40.70 -3.30 -9.45
N GLN A 534 41.84 -2.84 -8.92
CA GLN A 534 42.38 -3.21 -7.61
C GLN A 534 41.71 -2.52 -6.41
N THR A 535 40.59 -1.82 -6.62
CA THR A 535 39.77 -1.19 -5.57
C THR A 535 40.55 -0.22 -4.67
N TYR A 536 41.56 0.47 -5.20
CA TYR A 536 42.24 1.58 -4.51
C TYR A 536 41.56 2.92 -4.76
N ILE A 537 40.81 3.04 -5.86
CA ILE A 537 40.02 4.22 -6.21
C ILE A 537 38.61 3.81 -6.66
N GLN A 538 37.67 4.74 -6.59
CA GLN A 538 36.33 4.63 -7.20
C GLN A 538 36.12 5.75 -8.23
N ARG A 539 35.44 5.44 -9.33
CA ARG A 539 35.03 6.43 -10.34
C ARG A 539 33.60 6.91 -10.11
N LYS A 540 33.41 8.23 -10.06
CA LYS A 540 32.13 8.94 -9.90
C LYS A 540 31.85 9.78 -11.14
N GLY A 541 31.34 9.14 -12.19
CA GLY A 541 31.23 9.77 -13.52
C GLY A 541 32.62 9.93 -14.13
N GLU A 542 33.13 11.17 -14.20
CA GLU A 542 34.47 11.46 -14.72
C GLU A 542 35.49 11.83 -13.63
N VAL A 543 35.08 11.76 -12.35
CA VAL A 543 35.91 12.10 -11.18
C VAL A 543 36.40 10.82 -10.49
N TYR A 544 37.69 10.71 -10.20
CA TYR A 544 38.30 9.56 -9.51
C TYR A 544 38.64 9.92 -8.06
N GLU A 545 38.34 9.03 -7.11
CA GLU A 545 38.51 9.29 -5.67
C GLU A 545 39.19 8.10 -4.99
N TYR A 546 40.18 8.38 -4.13
CA TYR A 546 40.83 7.37 -3.29
C TYR A 546 39.83 6.69 -2.33
N LEU A 547 40.01 5.39 -2.08
CA LEU A 547 39.24 4.63 -1.10
C LEU A 547 40.06 4.44 0.18
N THR A 548 39.55 4.93 1.31
CA THR A 548 40.10 4.58 2.64
C THR A 548 39.84 3.11 2.96
N ASN A 549 40.56 2.52 3.93
CA ASN A 549 40.40 1.11 4.28
C ASN A 549 38.93 0.72 4.56
N GLU A 550 38.19 1.46 5.40
CA GLU A 550 36.77 1.15 5.66
C GLU A 550 35.90 1.26 4.39
N GLU A 551 36.21 2.16 3.44
CA GLU A 551 35.51 2.25 2.15
C GLU A 551 35.92 1.17 1.15
N LYS A 552 37.19 0.73 1.18
CA LYS A 552 37.74 -0.34 0.35
C LYS A 552 37.17 -1.69 0.79
N ASP A 553 37.15 -1.98 2.08
CA ASP A 553 36.52 -3.19 2.65
C ASP A 553 35.05 -3.29 2.18
N ILE A 554 34.29 -2.18 2.28
CA ILE A 554 32.90 -2.12 1.82
C ILE A 554 32.79 -2.30 0.29
N GLU A 555 33.68 -1.69 -0.50
CA GLU A 555 33.64 -1.82 -1.96
C GLU A 555 34.04 -3.23 -2.43
N GLU A 556 35.00 -3.88 -1.78
CA GLU A 556 35.35 -5.28 -2.04
C GLU A 556 34.23 -6.22 -1.58
N GLU A 557 33.58 -5.98 -0.45
CA GLU A 557 32.40 -6.76 -0.03
C GLU A 557 31.18 -6.57 -0.96
N ILE A 558 31.02 -5.39 -1.57
CA ILE A 558 30.03 -5.14 -2.63
C ILE A 558 30.44 -5.88 -3.91
N LYS A 559 31.67 -5.71 -4.41
CA LYS A 559 32.19 -6.42 -5.61
C LYS A 559 32.12 -7.94 -5.47
N ASN A 560 32.30 -8.48 -4.26
CA ASN A 560 32.22 -9.91 -3.94
C ASN A 560 30.80 -10.40 -3.58
N THR A 561 29.79 -9.53 -3.54
CA THR A 561 28.40 -9.96 -3.33
C THR A 561 27.92 -10.69 -4.60
N PRO A 562 27.42 -11.94 -4.49
CA PRO A 562 26.91 -12.67 -5.65
C PRO A 562 25.68 -11.96 -6.21
N VAL A 563 25.49 -12.06 -7.53
CA VAL A 563 24.29 -11.60 -8.23
C VAL A 563 23.72 -12.77 -8.99
N GLU A 564 22.47 -13.12 -8.70
CA GLU A 564 21.75 -14.17 -9.41
C GLU A 564 21.24 -13.66 -10.77
N GLU A 565 21.19 -14.56 -11.76
CA GLU A 565 20.61 -14.26 -13.08
C GLU A 565 19.14 -13.81 -12.97
N ARG A 566 18.41 -14.31 -11.97
CA ARG A 566 17.06 -13.87 -11.62
C ARG A 566 16.99 -12.39 -11.22
N GLU A 567 17.99 -11.87 -10.51
CA GLU A 567 18.03 -10.45 -10.13
C GLU A 567 18.32 -9.55 -11.34
N LEU A 568 19.16 -10.02 -12.28
CA LEU A 568 19.41 -9.33 -13.55
C LEU A 568 18.14 -9.29 -14.41
N ASN A 569 17.43 -10.42 -14.56
CA ASN A 569 16.17 -10.48 -15.30
C ASN A 569 15.07 -9.61 -14.63
N GLN A 570 15.02 -9.57 -13.29
CA GLN A 570 14.12 -8.68 -12.54
C GLN A 570 14.46 -7.19 -12.78
N GLN A 571 15.74 -6.81 -12.76
CA GLN A 571 16.15 -5.43 -13.03
C GLN A 571 15.88 -5.04 -14.49
N LEU A 572 16.04 -5.96 -15.45
CA LEU A 572 15.60 -5.75 -16.84
C LEU A 572 14.08 -5.56 -16.93
N ASN A 573 13.27 -6.28 -16.14
CA ASN A 573 11.81 -6.07 -16.12
C ASN A 573 11.48 -4.64 -15.66
N GLU A 574 12.11 -4.18 -14.58
CA GLU A 574 11.90 -2.84 -14.02
C GLU A 574 12.34 -1.74 -15.00
N LEU A 575 13.48 -1.94 -15.67
CA LEU A 575 14.05 -1.00 -16.64
C LEU A 575 13.25 -0.92 -17.95
N ILE A 576 12.70 -2.04 -18.44
CA ILE A 576 11.99 -2.08 -19.73
C ILE A 576 10.48 -1.91 -19.55
N TYR A 577 9.82 -2.79 -18.79
CA TYR A 577 8.36 -2.82 -18.73
C TYR A 577 7.77 -1.77 -17.78
N ASP A 578 8.43 -1.49 -16.66
CA ASP A 578 7.92 -0.54 -15.66
C ASP A 578 8.39 0.90 -15.91
N HIS A 579 9.58 1.11 -16.48
CA HIS A 579 10.08 2.46 -16.86
C HIS A 579 9.75 2.89 -18.28
N ILE A 580 10.04 2.10 -19.34
CA ILE A 580 9.74 2.50 -20.73
C ILE A 580 8.25 2.35 -21.02
N LEU A 581 7.72 1.12 -20.93
CA LEU A 581 6.34 0.82 -21.32
C LEU A 581 5.30 1.30 -20.30
N LYS A 582 5.68 1.33 -19.01
CA LYS A 582 4.88 1.82 -17.86
C LYS A 582 3.62 0.99 -17.59
N GLY A 583 3.69 -0.33 -17.79
CA GLY A 583 2.56 -1.23 -17.53
C GLY A 583 2.71 -2.64 -18.12
N SER A 584 1.60 -3.35 -18.23
CA SER A 584 1.45 -4.62 -18.96
C SER A 584 0.37 -4.52 -20.05
N LYS A 585 0.20 -3.30 -20.59
CA LYS A 585 -0.73 -2.98 -21.67
C LYS A 585 -0.15 -1.88 -22.57
N ILE A 586 -0.41 -1.98 -23.88
CA ILE A 586 -0.09 -0.96 -24.89
C ILE A 586 -1.41 -0.49 -25.49
N TYR A 587 -1.61 0.82 -25.55
CA TYR A 587 -2.72 1.44 -26.25
C TYR A 587 -2.37 1.60 -27.73
N LEU A 588 -3.17 1.03 -28.63
CA LEU A 588 -3.00 1.19 -30.08
C LEU A 588 -4.11 2.10 -30.62
N SER A 589 -3.71 3.27 -31.13
CA SER A 589 -4.62 4.31 -31.63
C SER A 589 -5.56 3.83 -32.72
N ASP A 590 -5.06 3.01 -33.64
CA ASP A 590 -5.80 2.50 -34.80
C ASP A 590 -6.95 1.55 -34.40
N TYR A 591 -6.86 0.94 -33.22
CA TYR A 591 -7.88 0.09 -32.61
C TYR A 591 -8.60 0.74 -31.44
N GLN A 592 -8.21 1.97 -31.07
CA GLN A 592 -8.65 2.79 -29.94
C GLN A 592 -8.68 2.08 -28.57
N ARG A 593 -7.94 0.98 -28.39
CA ARG A 593 -8.01 0.11 -27.19
C ARG A 593 -6.66 -0.26 -26.58
N ASP A 594 -6.70 -0.75 -25.35
CA ASP A 594 -5.56 -1.31 -24.62
C ASP A 594 -5.41 -2.82 -24.86
N PHE A 595 -4.28 -3.24 -25.41
CA PHE A 595 -3.91 -4.66 -25.52
C PHE A 595 -2.99 -5.08 -24.37
N PHE A 596 -3.37 -6.12 -23.65
CA PHE A 596 -2.56 -6.71 -22.58
C PHE A 596 -1.58 -7.75 -23.13
N TYR A 597 -0.38 -7.80 -22.56
CA TYR A 597 0.68 -8.72 -22.99
C TYR A 597 1.42 -9.36 -21.81
N THR A 598 1.88 -10.60 -22.01
CA THR A 598 2.81 -11.28 -21.12
C THR A 598 4.18 -10.61 -21.20
N ARG A 599 4.79 -10.33 -20.03
CA ARG A 599 6.18 -9.85 -19.93
C ARG A 599 7.12 -11.04 -19.87
N VAL A 600 8.12 -11.11 -20.75
CA VAL A 600 9.15 -12.16 -20.75
C VAL A 600 10.53 -11.55 -20.93
N ILE A 601 11.51 -11.98 -20.14
CA ILE A 601 12.93 -11.68 -20.34
C ILE A 601 13.72 -12.97 -20.23
N ASN A 602 14.55 -13.29 -21.23
CA ASN A 602 15.39 -14.50 -21.26
C ASN A 602 14.60 -15.78 -20.87
N ASN A 603 13.48 -16.02 -21.55
CA ASN A 603 12.47 -17.06 -21.30
C ASN A 603 11.81 -17.04 -19.89
N SER A 604 12.12 -16.06 -19.03
CA SER A 604 11.53 -15.89 -17.70
C SER A 604 10.29 -15.00 -17.77
N THR A 605 9.12 -15.54 -17.40
CA THR A 605 7.83 -14.81 -17.41
C THR A 605 7.61 -14.01 -16.12
N PHE A 606 7.13 -12.77 -16.25
CA PHE A 606 6.83 -11.85 -15.15
C PHE A 606 5.36 -11.40 -15.15
N GLY A 607 4.73 -11.40 -13.98
CA GLY A 607 3.35 -10.89 -13.79
C GLY A 607 2.25 -11.87 -14.22
N ARG A 608 1.25 -11.36 -14.95
CA ARG A 608 0.13 -12.16 -15.49
C ARG A 608 0.41 -12.55 -16.94
N THR A 609 -0.03 -13.75 -17.32
CA THR A 609 0.00 -14.26 -18.69
C THR A 609 -1.24 -13.83 -19.48
N TYR A 610 -1.04 -13.41 -20.72
CA TYR A 610 -2.02 -13.05 -21.73
C TYR A 610 -1.65 -13.77 -23.06
N GLU A 611 -2.55 -13.78 -24.06
CA GLU A 611 -2.29 -14.45 -25.34
C GLU A 611 -1.10 -13.81 -26.08
N LEU A 612 -1.09 -12.49 -26.20
CA LEU A 612 0.06 -11.73 -26.72
C LEU A 612 1.21 -11.76 -25.71
N SER A 613 2.44 -11.90 -26.21
CA SER A 613 3.66 -11.89 -25.42
C SER A 613 4.73 -10.98 -26.02
N ILE A 614 5.47 -10.28 -25.17
CA ILE A 614 6.69 -9.56 -25.57
C ILE A 614 7.84 -10.21 -24.83
N GLU A 615 8.90 -10.58 -25.55
CA GLU A 615 10.14 -11.11 -24.98
C GLU A 615 11.34 -10.25 -25.34
N PHE A 616 12.12 -9.81 -24.36
CA PHE A 616 13.45 -9.23 -24.56
C PHE A 616 14.50 -10.28 -24.21
N SER A 617 15.42 -10.57 -25.14
CA SER A 617 16.41 -11.63 -24.98
C SER A 617 17.79 -11.23 -25.48
N ASN A 618 18.83 -11.66 -24.78
CA ASN A 618 20.24 -11.51 -25.16
C ASN A 618 20.86 -12.83 -25.70
N GLU A 619 20.02 -13.80 -26.06
CA GLU A 619 20.41 -15.07 -26.68
C GLU A 619 21.26 -14.86 -27.95
N GLY A 620 22.28 -15.69 -28.17
CA GLY A 620 23.22 -15.56 -29.29
C GLY A 620 22.74 -16.22 -30.59
N SER A 621 21.79 -17.14 -30.53
CA SER A 621 21.30 -17.89 -31.69
C SER A 621 20.22 -17.15 -32.47
N GLU A 622 20.49 -16.73 -33.71
CA GLU A 622 19.47 -16.07 -34.54
C GLU A 622 18.25 -16.98 -34.82
N SER A 623 18.47 -18.29 -34.88
CA SER A 623 17.41 -19.29 -35.06
C SER A 623 16.37 -19.24 -33.94
N TYR A 624 16.77 -18.88 -32.71
CA TYR A 624 15.84 -18.72 -31.58
C TYR A 624 14.87 -17.55 -31.78
N PHE A 625 15.32 -16.45 -32.41
CA PHE A 625 14.46 -15.29 -32.71
C PHE A 625 13.53 -15.56 -33.90
N TYR A 626 14.07 -16.11 -34.99
CA TYR A 626 13.28 -16.44 -36.18
C TYR A 626 12.28 -17.58 -35.92
N ALA A 627 12.76 -18.78 -35.56
CA ALA A 627 11.87 -19.95 -35.43
C ALA A 627 10.94 -19.89 -34.22
N GLY A 628 11.31 -19.11 -33.18
CA GLY A 628 10.51 -18.95 -31.97
C GLY A 628 9.33 -17.98 -32.08
N THR A 629 9.16 -17.30 -33.23
CA THR A 629 8.05 -16.35 -33.45
C THR A 629 7.03 -16.82 -34.49
N VAL A 630 7.33 -17.85 -35.31
CA VAL A 630 6.44 -18.37 -36.36
C VAL A 630 5.20 -19.06 -35.76
N ASP A 631 4.00 -18.58 -36.11
CA ASP A 631 2.70 -19.02 -35.56
C ASP A 631 2.60 -18.97 -34.01
N VAL A 632 3.47 -18.19 -33.35
CA VAL A 632 3.40 -17.92 -31.91
C VAL A 632 2.97 -16.46 -31.71
N PRO A 633 2.01 -16.15 -30.81
CA PRO A 633 1.59 -14.79 -30.52
C PRO A 633 2.62 -14.02 -29.66
N MET A 634 3.87 -13.96 -30.13
CA MET A 634 5.01 -13.41 -29.42
C MET A 634 5.91 -12.57 -30.32
N MET A 635 6.23 -11.36 -29.86
CA MET A 635 7.31 -10.53 -30.42
C MET A 635 8.59 -10.78 -29.63
N ARG A 636 9.69 -11.10 -30.31
CA ARG A 636 11.02 -11.27 -29.71
C ARG A 636 11.94 -10.11 -30.07
N VAL A 637 12.55 -9.48 -29.06
CA VAL A 637 13.48 -8.36 -29.23
C VAL A 637 14.89 -8.82 -28.86
N LYS A 638 15.81 -8.70 -29.82
CA LYS A 638 17.22 -9.09 -29.69
C LYS A 638 18.02 -7.92 -29.14
N LEU A 639 18.29 -7.95 -27.84
CA LEU A 639 19.08 -6.92 -27.16
C LEU A 639 20.56 -7.03 -27.59
N PRO A 640 21.20 -5.95 -28.10
CA PRO A 640 22.62 -5.96 -28.43
C PRO A 640 23.49 -6.05 -27.16
N THR A 641 24.66 -6.68 -27.28
CA THR A 641 25.57 -7.00 -26.16
C THR A 641 26.31 -5.77 -25.62
N ASP A 642 25.65 -4.91 -24.86
CA ASP A 642 26.31 -3.84 -24.11
C ASP A 642 26.91 -4.36 -22.79
N ASN A 643 28.22 -4.65 -22.83
CA ASN A 643 29.01 -5.05 -21.66
C ASN A 643 28.97 -3.99 -20.53
N ARG A 644 28.88 -2.70 -20.85
CA ARG A 644 28.84 -1.61 -19.85
C ARG A 644 27.50 -1.57 -19.15
N LEU A 645 26.39 -1.76 -19.89
CA LEU A 645 25.05 -1.91 -19.30
C LEU A 645 25.04 -3.07 -18.30
N MET A 646 25.51 -4.25 -18.71
CA MET A 646 25.56 -5.44 -17.85
C MET A 646 26.44 -5.25 -16.61
N GLN A 647 27.56 -4.52 -16.73
CA GLN A 647 28.45 -4.20 -15.61
C GLN A 647 27.79 -3.23 -14.61
N GLU A 648 27.20 -2.13 -15.08
CA GLU A 648 26.51 -1.16 -14.21
C GLU A 648 25.26 -1.78 -13.56
N MET A 649 24.52 -2.65 -14.27
CA MET A 649 23.42 -3.42 -13.70
C MET A 649 23.90 -4.35 -12.57
N ARG A 650 24.97 -5.13 -12.81
CA ARG A 650 25.56 -5.99 -11.77
C ARG A 650 25.97 -5.20 -10.53
N ILE A 651 26.70 -4.09 -10.69
CA ILE A 651 27.13 -3.24 -9.56
C ILE A 651 25.92 -2.61 -8.84
N SER A 652 24.85 -2.27 -9.56
CA SER A 652 23.60 -1.79 -8.96
C SER A 652 22.94 -2.84 -8.06
N ILE A 653 22.82 -4.08 -8.53
CA ILE A 653 22.25 -5.18 -7.74
C ILE A 653 23.15 -5.49 -6.54
N GLN A 654 24.47 -5.59 -6.73
CA GLN A 654 25.43 -5.79 -5.65
C GLN A 654 25.26 -4.73 -4.55
N THR A 655 25.18 -3.46 -4.93
CA THR A 655 25.02 -2.35 -3.98
C THR A 655 23.69 -2.45 -3.20
N LYS A 656 22.58 -2.79 -3.88
CA LYS A 656 21.26 -3.00 -3.23
C LYS A 656 21.25 -4.19 -2.28
N SER A 657 21.69 -5.35 -2.76
CA SER A 657 21.67 -6.63 -2.05
C SER A 657 22.56 -6.57 -0.80
N TYR A 658 23.78 -6.04 -0.96
CA TYR A 658 24.69 -5.77 0.17
C TYR A 658 24.06 -4.83 1.21
N TYR A 659 23.55 -3.68 0.78
CA TYR A 659 22.95 -2.70 1.69
C TYR A 659 21.75 -3.26 2.49
N SER A 660 20.86 -4.00 1.81
CA SER A 660 19.70 -4.64 2.44
C SER A 660 20.11 -5.68 3.48
N ARG A 661 21.17 -6.46 3.20
CA ARG A 661 21.73 -7.43 4.16
C ARG A 661 22.32 -6.74 5.38
N GLU A 662 23.14 -5.71 5.18
CA GLU A 662 23.85 -5.03 6.27
C GLU A 662 22.97 -4.12 7.14
N GLN A 663 21.84 -3.60 6.61
CA GLN A 663 20.84 -2.87 7.41
C GLN A 663 20.33 -3.65 8.64
N THR A 664 20.36 -4.99 8.59
CA THR A 664 19.87 -5.86 9.68
C THR A 664 20.83 -6.00 10.86
N LYS A 665 22.06 -5.47 10.76
CA LYS A 665 23.14 -5.64 11.75
C LYS A 665 23.42 -4.34 12.51
N THR A 666 23.83 -4.48 13.77
CA THR A 666 24.41 -3.37 14.54
C THR A 666 25.77 -3.00 13.95
N MET A 667 25.93 -1.76 13.47
CA MET A 667 27.15 -1.26 12.82
C MET A 667 27.68 0.02 13.48
N LYS A 668 28.97 0.32 13.26
CA LYS A 668 29.53 1.65 13.53
C LYS A 668 28.88 2.70 12.62
N ASP A 669 28.75 3.93 13.11
CA ASP A 669 28.17 5.04 12.35
C ASP A 669 28.98 5.41 11.09
N SER A 670 30.32 5.31 11.12
CA SER A 670 31.18 5.55 9.94
C SER A 670 30.77 4.66 8.75
N ARG A 671 30.61 3.36 9.01
CA ARG A 671 30.20 2.37 8.01
C ARG A 671 28.77 2.59 7.53
N ARG A 672 27.87 3.02 8.42
CA ARG A 672 26.49 3.39 8.08
C ARG A 672 26.43 4.60 7.14
N ASP A 673 27.25 5.62 7.38
CA ASP A 673 27.34 6.83 6.54
C ASP A 673 27.96 6.54 5.18
N ILE A 674 29.01 5.70 5.10
CA ILE A 674 29.57 5.25 3.82
C ILE A 674 28.49 4.50 3.02
N LEU A 675 27.74 3.59 3.65
CA LEU A 675 26.66 2.84 3.00
C LEU A 675 25.51 3.75 2.53
N ALA A 676 25.12 4.74 3.32
CA ALA A 676 24.13 5.74 2.92
C ALA A 676 24.61 6.58 1.71
N LYS A 677 25.91 6.90 1.62
CA LYS A 677 26.50 7.55 0.44
C LYS A 677 26.48 6.63 -0.77
N LYS A 678 26.86 5.35 -0.64
CA LYS A 678 26.83 4.35 -1.75
C LYS A 678 25.43 4.20 -2.34
N ILE A 679 24.37 4.14 -1.52
CA ILE A 679 22.98 4.10 -2.01
C ILE A 679 22.57 5.38 -2.73
N LYS A 680 22.95 6.58 -2.25
CA LYS A 680 22.71 7.84 -2.97
C LYS A 680 23.35 7.84 -4.36
N TYR A 681 24.57 7.31 -4.50
CA TYR A 681 25.21 7.14 -5.81
C TYR A 681 24.50 6.08 -6.66
N ASN A 682 23.95 5.03 -6.05
CA ASN A 682 23.23 4.00 -6.79
C ASN A 682 21.94 4.53 -7.43
N HIS A 683 21.22 5.47 -6.80
CA HIS A 683 20.08 6.14 -7.43
C HIS A 683 20.49 7.00 -8.65
N VAL A 684 21.69 7.57 -8.65
CA VAL A 684 22.23 8.27 -9.84
C VAL A 684 22.59 7.27 -10.94
N ARG A 685 23.11 6.09 -10.58
CA ARG A 685 23.33 4.96 -11.51
C ARG A 685 22.03 4.44 -12.11
N GLU A 686 20.95 4.30 -11.33
CA GLU A 686 19.63 3.86 -11.82
C GLU A 686 19.09 4.78 -12.92
N ASN A 687 19.31 6.10 -12.83
CA ASN A 687 18.92 7.03 -13.89
C ASN A 687 19.78 6.86 -15.15
N LYS A 688 21.10 6.66 -15.02
CA LYS A 688 21.96 6.34 -16.18
C LYS A 688 21.62 5.00 -16.83
N LEU A 689 21.21 4.00 -16.05
CA LEU A 689 20.76 2.71 -16.57
C LEU A 689 19.49 2.85 -17.44
N LYS A 690 18.59 3.78 -17.10
CA LYS A 690 17.43 4.15 -17.93
C LYS A 690 17.83 4.79 -19.25
N GLU A 691 18.72 5.78 -19.20
CA GLU A 691 19.30 6.42 -20.40
C GLU A 691 20.09 5.44 -21.29
N MET A 692 20.58 4.32 -20.75
CA MET A 692 21.29 3.29 -21.50
C MET A 692 20.33 2.25 -22.09
N ILE A 693 19.38 1.71 -21.32
CA ILE A 693 18.41 0.72 -21.82
C ILE A 693 17.51 1.30 -22.92
N GLU A 694 17.13 2.58 -22.83
CA GLU A 694 16.34 3.26 -23.88
C GLU A 694 17.06 3.23 -25.24
N ARG A 695 18.36 3.51 -25.27
CA ARG A 695 19.17 3.42 -26.50
C ARG A 695 19.34 1.98 -26.99
N VAL A 696 19.67 1.06 -26.08
CA VAL A 696 19.81 -0.38 -26.40
C VAL A 696 18.53 -0.95 -27.00
N VAL A 697 17.35 -0.52 -26.52
CA VAL A 697 16.04 -0.89 -27.06
C VAL A 697 15.80 -0.28 -28.45
N ILE A 698 16.11 1.01 -28.66
CA ILE A 698 15.98 1.66 -29.98
C ILE A 698 16.89 1.00 -31.05
N ASP A 699 18.11 0.63 -30.67
CA ASP A 699 19.07 -0.02 -31.58
C ASP A 699 18.77 -1.51 -31.86
N SER A 700 17.91 -2.14 -31.05
CA SER A 700 17.58 -3.58 -31.12
C SER A 700 16.90 -4.01 -32.43
N ASP A 701 16.97 -5.31 -32.72
CA ASP A 701 16.21 -5.94 -33.81
C ASP A 701 14.97 -6.65 -33.25
N TYR A 702 13.82 -6.41 -33.88
CA TYR A 702 12.51 -6.89 -33.46
C TYR A 702 12.01 -7.97 -34.42
N TYR A 703 11.61 -9.12 -33.88
CA TYR A 703 11.23 -10.31 -34.64
C TYR A 703 9.76 -10.67 -34.39
N ILE A 704 9.02 -10.87 -35.47
CA ILE A 704 7.57 -11.13 -35.49
C ILE A 704 7.31 -12.17 -36.59
N ASN A 705 6.61 -13.26 -36.27
CA ASN A 705 6.20 -14.32 -37.22
C ASN A 705 7.30 -14.82 -38.19
N GLY A 706 8.55 -14.92 -37.72
CA GLY A 706 9.69 -15.35 -38.54
C GLY A 706 10.28 -14.29 -39.48
N SER A 707 9.87 -13.02 -39.38
CA SER A 707 10.47 -11.87 -40.06
C SER A 707 11.02 -10.82 -39.07
N VAL A 708 11.80 -9.87 -39.58
CA VAL A 708 12.32 -8.72 -38.81
C VAL A 708 11.50 -7.49 -39.16
N HIS A 709 10.96 -6.83 -38.14
CA HIS A 709 10.23 -5.56 -38.27
C HIS A 709 11.13 -4.47 -38.85
N ALA A 710 10.57 -3.56 -39.66
CA ALA A 710 11.31 -2.44 -40.21
C ALA A 710 11.79 -1.51 -39.08
N LYS A 711 13.04 -1.02 -39.12
CA LYS A 711 13.52 -0.10 -38.07
C LYS A 711 12.74 1.21 -38.10
N SER A 712 12.15 1.54 -36.96
CA SER A 712 11.40 2.78 -36.73
C SER A 712 12.25 4.02 -37.02
N SER A 713 11.59 5.13 -37.33
CA SER A 713 12.20 6.46 -37.42
C SER A 713 12.11 7.26 -36.11
N SER A 714 11.45 6.72 -35.08
CA SER A 714 11.27 7.38 -33.80
C SER A 714 12.50 7.26 -32.90
N SER A 715 12.78 8.32 -32.13
CA SER A 715 13.78 8.32 -31.06
C SER A 715 13.20 8.04 -29.66
N ASP A 716 11.91 7.69 -29.56
CA ASP A 716 11.27 7.28 -28.31
C ASP A 716 11.11 5.75 -28.28
N ALA A 717 11.85 5.10 -27.37
CA ALA A 717 11.84 3.65 -27.19
C ALA A 717 10.44 3.06 -26.96
N LYS A 718 9.49 3.80 -26.36
CA LYS A 718 8.11 3.33 -26.19
C LYS A 718 7.37 3.29 -27.53
N VAL A 719 7.60 4.28 -28.40
CA VAL A 719 7.00 4.33 -29.73
C VAL A 719 7.55 3.19 -30.59
N VAL A 720 8.87 2.96 -30.59
CA VAL A 720 9.49 1.84 -31.33
C VAL A 720 8.89 0.47 -30.92
N ILE A 721 8.72 0.22 -29.61
CA ILE A 721 8.07 -1.03 -29.15
C ILE A 721 6.60 -1.08 -29.57
N SER A 722 5.89 0.05 -29.59
CA SER A 722 4.45 0.10 -29.90
C SER A 722 4.17 -0.10 -31.39
N GLU A 723 5.03 0.41 -32.28
CA GLU A 723 4.96 0.17 -33.74
C GLU A 723 5.20 -1.32 -34.06
N ALA A 724 6.23 -1.94 -33.48
CA ALA A 724 6.47 -3.37 -33.63
C ALA A 724 5.34 -4.22 -33.01
N PHE A 725 4.81 -3.80 -31.85
CA PHE A 725 3.70 -4.49 -31.20
C PHE A 725 2.37 -4.38 -32.00
N GLN A 726 2.19 -3.33 -32.80
CA GLN A 726 1.05 -3.24 -33.73
C GLN A 726 1.14 -4.31 -34.83
N GLU A 727 2.32 -4.54 -35.44
CA GLU A 727 2.49 -5.63 -36.42
C GLU A 727 2.23 -7.01 -35.79
N LEU A 728 2.58 -7.21 -34.50
CA LEU A 728 2.21 -8.42 -33.77
C LEU A 728 0.68 -8.55 -33.63
N VAL A 729 -0.02 -7.48 -33.25
CA VAL A 729 -1.50 -7.46 -33.12
C VAL A 729 -2.18 -7.76 -34.46
N GLU A 730 -1.73 -7.13 -35.55
CA GLU A 730 -2.23 -7.37 -36.91
C GLU A 730 -2.00 -8.82 -37.38
N THR A 731 -0.85 -9.39 -37.04
CA THR A 731 -0.48 -10.76 -37.44
C THR A 731 -1.22 -11.83 -36.63
N VAL A 732 -1.44 -11.61 -35.32
CA VAL A 732 -2.14 -12.57 -34.44
C VAL A 732 -3.65 -12.48 -34.61
N TYR A 733 -4.20 -11.26 -34.69
CA TYR A 733 -5.63 -10.99 -34.80
C TYR A 733 -6.03 -10.51 -36.20
N THR A 734 -5.76 -11.33 -37.21
CA THR A 734 -6.00 -10.99 -38.63
C THR A 734 -7.46 -10.57 -38.94
N LYS A 735 -8.44 -10.92 -38.10
CA LYS A 735 -9.86 -10.53 -38.23
C LYS A 735 -10.31 -9.39 -37.30
N LEU A 736 -9.39 -8.79 -36.53
CA LEU A 736 -9.68 -7.64 -35.66
C LEU A 736 -10.17 -6.41 -36.44
N HIS A 737 -9.66 -6.20 -37.66
CA HIS A 737 -10.00 -5.06 -38.52
C HIS A 737 -11.50 -4.99 -38.91
N LEU A 738 -12.26 -6.07 -38.71
CA LEU A 738 -13.71 -6.18 -39.02
C LEU A 738 -14.60 -5.49 -37.97
N VAL A 739 -14.10 -5.25 -36.76
CA VAL A 739 -14.81 -4.55 -35.66
C VAL A 739 -14.27 -3.12 -35.43
N VAL A 740 -13.38 -2.64 -36.30
CA VAL A 740 -12.94 -1.24 -36.33
C VAL A 740 -13.94 -0.39 -37.12
N ASP A 741 -14.03 0.90 -36.80
CA ASP A 741 -14.94 1.91 -37.39
C ASP A 741 -16.44 1.78 -37.01
N PHE A 742 -16.77 1.15 -35.88
CA PHE A 742 -18.16 1.07 -35.38
C PHE A 742 -18.25 1.30 -33.86
N ASP A 743 -19.32 1.96 -33.39
CA ASP A 743 -19.58 2.12 -31.96
C ASP A 743 -20.13 0.84 -31.33
N PHE A 744 -19.30 0.15 -30.57
CA PHE A 744 -19.65 -1.03 -29.80
C PHE A 744 -19.93 -0.71 -28.32
N SER A 745 -20.60 0.40 -28.02
CA SER A 745 -20.97 0.79 -26.65
C SER A 745 -22.13 -0.02 -26.05
N GLU A 746 -22.18 -0.10 -24.72
CA GLU A 746 -23.34 -0.65 -23.98
C GLU A 746 -24.64 0.13 -24.26
N GLN A 747 -24.51 1.43 -24.57
CA GLN A 747 -25.64 2.24 -25.02
C GLN A 747 -26.14 1.76 -26.38
N ARG A 748 -25.24 1.49 -27.33
CA ARG A 748 -25.59 0.90 -28.63
C ARG A 748 -26.26 -0.47 -28.50
N LEU A 749 -25.75 -1.33 -27.62
CA LEU A 749 -26.35 -2.64 -27.33
C LEU A 749 -27.81 -2.52 -26.88
N LYS A 750 -28.08 -1.61 -25.94
CA LYS A 750 -29.44 -1.29 -25.47
C LYS A 750 -30.31 -0.71 -26.58
N THR A 751 -29.76 0.14 -27.45
CA THR A 751 -30.47 0.67 -28.62
C THR A 751 -30.84 -0.42 -29.63
N ILE A 752 -29.95 -1.39 -29.87
CA ILE A 752 -30.20 -2.50 -30.82
C ILE A 752 -31.35 -3.38 -30.31
N LEU A 753 -31.40 -3.71 -29.01
CA LEU A 753 -32.44 -4.59 -28.46
C LEU A 753 -33.76 -3.87 -28.11
N SER A 754 -33.81 -2.54 -28.15
CA SER A 754 -35.04 -1.77 -27.86
C SER A 754 -36.21 -2.07 -28.82
N PRO A 755 -37.48 -1.97 -28.37
CA PRO A 755 -38.64 -2.29 -29.21
C PRO A 755 -38.97 -1.23 -30.29
N ASP A 756 -38.72 0.05 -30.03
CA ASP A 756 -39.26 1.18 -30.82
C ASP A 756 -38.51 1.53 -32.14
N HIS A 757 -37.54 0.72 -32.59
CA HIS A 757 -36.54 1.14 -33.60
C HIS A 757 -36.39 0.19 -34.82
N GLN A 758 -37.50 -0.34 -35.34
CA GLN A 758 -37.51 -1.41 -36.35
C GLN A 758 -37.01 -1.07 -37.79
N THR A 759 -36.62 0.18 -38.11
CA THR A 759 -36.18 0.54 -39.48
C THR A 759 -34.94 1.45 -39.52
N SER A 760 -35.06 2.72 -39.15
CA SER A 760 -34.05 3.77 -39.45
C SER A 760 -32.64 3.58 -38.84
N ILE A 761 -32.47 2.64 -37.91
CA ILE A 761 -31.17 2.25 -37.37
C ILE A 761 -30.50 1.16 -38.22
N PHE A 762 -31.28 0.29 -38.87
CA PHE A 762 -30.77 -0.84 -39.65
C PHE A 762 -30.14 -0.38 -40.96
N ASP A 763 -30.77 0.54 -41.69
CA ASP A 763 -30.31 1.05 -43.00
C ASP A 763 -28.84 1.55 -42.96
N ASN A 764 -28.48 2.29 -41.90
CA ASN A 764 -27.12 2.84 -41.71
C ASN A 764 -26.08 1.80 -41.25
N ILE A 765 -26.51 0.64 -40.73
CA ILE A 765 -25.62 -0.46 -40.35
C ILE A 765 -25.36 -1.38 -41.55
N GLU A 766 -26.37 -1.63 -42.40
CA GLU A 766 -26.21 -2.48 -43.59
C GLU A 766 -25.29 -1.86 -44.66
N THR A 767 -25.13 -0.53 -44.68
CA THR A 767 -24.11 0.13 -45.49
C THR A 767 -22.66 -0.10 -45.02
N ASN A 768 -22.44 -0.66 -43.81
CA ASN A 768 -21.10 -1.00 -43.33
C ASN A 768 -20.75 -2.47 -43.67
N SER A 769 -19.85 -2.63 -44.64
CA SER A 769 -19.38 -3.94 -45.11
C SER A 769 -18.58 -4.71 -44.07
N LYS A 770 -17.76 -4.04 -43.24
CA LYS A 770 -16.97 -4.67 -42.16
C LYS A 770 -17.89 -5.28 -41.10
N PHE A 771 -18.86 -4.51 -40.62
CA PHE A 771 -19.84 -4.97 -39.63
C PHE A 771 -20.64 -6.18 -40.15
N THR A 772 -21.04 -6.15 -41.43
CA THR A 772 -21.73 -7.26 -42.08
C THR A 772 -20.85 -8.51 -42.20
N GLN A 773 -19.55 -8.35 -42.51
CA GLN A 773 -18.59 -9.45 -42.50
C GLN A 773 -18.38 -10.02 -41.09
N ALA A 774 -18.21 -9.19 -40.07
CA ALA A 774 -18.10 -9.62 -38.67
C ALA A 774 -19.33 -10.42 -38.20
N SER A 775 -20.53 -9.97 -38.58
CA SER A 775 -21.79 -10.68 -38.32
C SER A 775 -21.83 -12.06 -38.98
N ASN A 776 -21.35 -12.17 -40.23
CA ASN A 776 -21.30 -13.43 -40.96
C ASN A 776 -20.27 -14.42 -40.42
N GLU A 777 -19.18 -13.96 -39.78
CA GLU A 777 -18.23 -14.83 -39.08
C GLU A 777 -18.85 -15.51 -37.85
N ILE A 778 -19.67 -14.79 -37.08
CA ILE A 778 -20.45 -15.36 -35.96
C ILE A 778 -21.46 -16.39 -36.48
N LEU A 779 -22.21 -16.09 -37.54
CA LEU A 779 -23.10 -17.06 -38.18
C LEU A 779 -22.35 -18.30 -38.66
N THR A 780 -21.26 -18.13 -39.40
CA THR A 780 -20.44 -19.24 -39.93
C THR A 780 -19.90 -20.14 -38.81
N TYR A 781 -19.49 -19.54 -37.69
CA TYR A 781 -19.10 -20.28 -36.49
C TYR A 781 -20.27 -21.10 -35.92
N LEU A 782 -21.44 -20.48 -35.72
CA LEU A 782 -22.62 -21.13 -35.16
C LEU A 782 -23.10 -22.29 -36.06
N THR A 783 -23.19 -22.08 -37.38
CA THR A 783 -23.54 -23.13 -38.35
C THR A 783 -22.56 -24.29 -38.30
N ARG A 784 -21.26 -24.03 -38.11
CA ARG A 784 -20.26 -25.10 -37.94
C ARG A 784 -20.43 -25.88 -36.64
N GLN A 785 -20.83 -25.23 -35.53
CA GLN A 785 -21.07 -25.94 -34.26
C GLN A 785 -22.38 -26.74 -34.29
N GLU A 786 -23.42 -26.23 -34.95
CA GLU A 786 -24.70 -26.93 -35.13
C GLU A 786 -24.56 -28.16 -36.03
N ASN A 787 -23.78 -28.08 -37.12
CA ASN A 787 -23.37 -29.23 -37.94
C ASN A 787 -22.53 -30.28 -37.17
N LEU A 788 -22.01 -29.94 -35.99
CA LEU A 788 -21.33 -30.85 -35.06
C LEU A 788 -22.21 -31.26 -33.87
N SER A 789 -23.52 -30.98 -33.94
CA SER A 789 -24.52 -31.18 -32.89
C SER A 789 -24.19 -30.51 -31.54
N LYS A 790 -23.32 -29.50 -31.53
CA LYS A 790 -22.86 -28.84 -30.31
C LYS A 790 -23.62 -27.53 -30.08
N ARG A 791 -24.44 -27.51 -29.02
CA ARG A 791 -25.10 -26.28 -28.53
C ARG A 791 -24.08 -25.36 -27.85
N VAL A 792 -23.99 -24.11 -28.27
CA VAL A 792 -23.00 -23.14 -27.77
C VAL A 792 -23.64 -22.19 -26.76
N ASN A 793 -22.90 -21.82 -25.71
CA ASN A 793 -23.28 -20.76 -24.75
C ASN A 793 -22.50 -19.47 -24.98
N LEU A 794 -22.95 -18.37 -24.38
CA LEU A 794 -22.36 -17.05 -24.58
C LEU A 794 -20.89 -16.97 -24.10
N ALA A 795 -20.51 -17.71 -23.06
CA ALA A 795 -19.11 -17.79 -22.61
C ALA A 795 -18.21 -18.42 -23.69
N GLU A 796 -18.63 -19.52 -24.31
CA GLU A 796 -17.89 -20.15 -25.41
C GLU A 796 -17.79 -19.28 -26.66
N ILE A 797 -18.83 -18.48 -26.98
CA ILE A 797 -18.78 -17.51 -28.08
C ILE A 797 -17.79 -16.39 -27.74
N LYS A 798 -17.90 -15.79 -26.55
CA LYS A 798 -16.97 -14.77 -26.04
C LYS A 798 -15.53 -15.26 -26.11
N ASP A 799 -15.25 -16.44 -25.57
CA ASP A 799 -13.88 -16.94 -25.47
C ASP A 799 -13.32 -17.36 -26.84
N TYR A 800 -14.17 -17.80 -27.79
CA TYR A 800 -13.75 -18.07 -29.17
C TYR A 800 -13.42 -16.80 -29.97
N PHE A 801 -14.28 -15.77 -29.91
CA PHE A 801 -14.06 -14.51 -30.63
C PHE A 801 -13.09 -13.54 -29.91
N GLY A 802 -12.81 -13.75 -28.62
CA GLY A 802 -11.74 -13.07 -27.90
C GLY A 802 -10.34 -13.69 -28.11
N SER A 803 -10.23 -14.85 -28.76
CA SER A 803 -8.96 -15.54 -29.06
C SER A 803 -8.50 -15.28 -30.50
N ARG A 804 -7.26 -15.68 -30.85
CA ARG A 804 -6.79 -15.68 -32.25
C ARG A 804 -7.70 -16.54 -33.16
N PRO A 805 -8.07 -16.07 -34.38
CA PRO A 805 -7.57 -14.89 -35.10
C PRO A 805 -8.43 -13.61 -34.94
N TYR A 806 -9.34 -13.55 -33.97
CA TYR A 806 -10.33 -12.47 -33.87
C TYR A 806 -9.89 -11.37 -32.91
N GLY A 807 -9.58 -11.70 -31.64
CA GLY A 807 -9.17 -10.74 -30.61
C GLY A 807 -10.23 -9.69 -30.25
N TRP A 808 -11.51 -9.99 -30.49
CA TRP A 808 -12.62 -9.06 -30.27
C TRP A 808 -12.95 -8.90 -28.79
N GLU A 809 -13.24 -7.67 -28.38
CA GLU A 809 -13.68 -7.33 -27.04
C GLU A 809 -15.12 -7.79 -26.76
N LEU A 810 -15.50 -7.74 -25.48
CA LEU A 810 -16.82 -8.11 -25.00
C LEU A 810 -17.91 -7.39 -25.80
N MET A 811 -18.05 -6.06 -25.71
CA MET A 811 -19.22 -5.41 -26.30
C MET A 811 -19.30 -5.49 -27.84
N GLU A 812 -18.18 -5.76 -28.52
CA GLU A 812 -18.13 -6.01 -29.97
C GLU A 812 -18.91 -7.27 -30.34
N VAL A 813 -18.54 -8.42 -29.74
CA VAL A 813 -19.23 -9.71 -29.94
C VAL A 813 -20.72 -9.62 -29.58
N TRP A 814 -21.07 -8.83 -28.57
CA TRP A 814 -22.41 -8.86 -27.97
C TRP A 814 -23.39 -7.95 -28.73
N CYS A 815 -22.92 -6.84 -29.31
CA CYS A 815 -23.71 -6.07 -30.28
C CYS A 815 -23.94 -6.84 -31.59
N LEU A 816 -22.94 -7.60 -32.06
CA LEU A 816 -23.09 -8.45 -33.25
C LEU A 816 -24.14 -9.56 -33.00
N LEU A 817 -24.10 -10.23 -31.84
CA LEU A 817 -25.13 -11.20 -31.44
C LEU A 817 -26.53 -10.55 -31.34
N ALA A 818 -26.65 -9.39 -30.68
CA ALA A 818 -27.92 -8.66 -30.59
C ALA A 818 -28.50 -8.33 -31.97
N MET A 819 -27.66 -7.89 -32.91
CA MET A 819 -28.07 -7.59 -34.28
C MET A 819 -28.51 -8.86 -35.05
N LEU A 820 -27.81 -9.98 -34.88
CA LEU A 820 -28.19 -11.26 -35.48
C LEU A 820 -29.52 -11.79 -34.95
N SER A 821 -29.81 -11.56 -33.66
CA SER A 821 -31.09 -11.91 -33.04
C SER A 821 -32.22 -11.05 -33.59
N LYS A 822 -32.04 -9.72 -33.68
CA LYS A 822 -33.03 -8.81 -34.30
C LYS A 822 -33.24 -9.07 -35.80
N LYS A 823 -32.29 -9.70 -36.49
CA LYS A 823 -32.45 -10.17 -37.89
C LYS A 823 -33.08 -11.56 -38.02
N GLY A 824 -33.54 -12.18 -36.93
CA GLY A 824 -34.19 -13.50 -36.95
C GLY A 824 -33.28 -14.63 -37.42
N LYS A 825 -31.95 -14.49 -37.26
CA LYS A 825 -30.97 -15.51 -37.66
C LYS A 825 -30.50 -16.39 -36.51
N ILE A 826 -30.64 -15.92 -35.27
CA ILE A 826 -30.32 -16.68 -34.05
C ILE A 826 -31.43 -16.53 -33.01
N GLU A 827 -31.69 -17.59 -32.25
CA GLU A 827 -32.51 -17.54 -31.04
C GLU A 827 -31.64 -17.72 -29.79
N ALA A 828 -31.90 -16.91 -28.78
CA ALA A 828 -31.34 -17.06 -27.44
C ALA A 828 -32.26 -17.92 -26.55
N LYS A 829 -31.69 -18.92 -25.87
CA LYS A 829 -32.43 -19.89 -25.07
C LYS A 829 -31.80 -20.11 -23.70
N LYS A 830 -32.58 -19.97 -22.62
CA LYS A 830 -32.16 -20.31 -21.25
C LYS A 830 -32.87 -21.58 -20.80
N VAL A 831 -32.08 -22.63 -20.57
CA VAL A 831 -32.55 -24.01 -20.36
C VAL A 831 -33.37 -24.53 -21.55
N THR A 832 -34.69 -24.29 -21.55
CA THR A 832 -35.67 -24.64 -22.59
C THR A 832 -36.42 -23.43 -23.14
N ASN A 833 -36.46 -22.31 -22.42
CA ASN A 833 -37.27 -21.15 -22.78
C ASN A 833 -36.50 -20.27 -23.76
N THR A 834 -37.16 -19.78 -24.81
CA THR A 834 -36.59 -18.75 -25.69
C THR A 834 -36.76 -17.39 -25.05
N LEU A 835 -35.68 -16.63 -24.93
CA LEU A 835 -35.68 -15.29 -24.34
C LEU A 835 -36.33 -14.28 -25.27
N ASP A 836 -37.00 -13.26 -24.72
CA ASP A 836 -37.33 -12.04 -25.45
C ASP A 836 -36.14 -11.07 -25.52
N ASP A 837 -36.29 -9.94 -26.22
CA ASP A 837 -35.22 -8.95 -26.39
C ASP A 837 -34.70 -8.36 -25.06
N GLN A 838 -35.56 -8.20 -24.05
CA GLN A 838 -35.18 -7.65 -22.75
C GLN A 838 -34.53 -8.73 -21.88
N GLU A 839 -35.11 -9.93 -21.82
CA GLU A 839 -34.49 -11.07 -21.13
C GLU A 839 -33.13 -11.41 -21.75
N PHE A 840 -33.00 -11.28 -23.08
CA PHE A 840 -31.73 -11.45 -23.78
C PHE A 840 -30.76 -10.34 -23.38
N LEU A 841 -31.14 -9.05 -23.43
CA LEU A 841 -30.33 -7.91 -23.00
C LEU A 841 -29.85 -8.03 -21.54
N GLU A 842 -30.71 -8.45 -20.62
CA GLU A 842 -30.32 -8.73 -19.22
C GLU A 842 -29.37 -9.93 -19.13
N GLY A 843 -29.63 -10.98 -19.92
CA GLY A 843 -28.71 -12.09 -20.15
C GLY A 843 -27.35 -11.65 -20.73
N LEU A 844 -27.33 -10.59 -21.53
CA LEU A 844 -26.15 -10.00 -22.17
C LEU A 844 -25.26 -9.22 -21.18
N LEU A 845 -25.88 -8.41 -20.33
CA LEU A 845 -25.15 -7.54 -19.40
C LEU A 845 -24.69 -8.26 -18.12
N ASN A 846 -25.22 -9.46 -17.82
CA ASN A 846 -24.94 -10.19 -16.59
C ASN A 846 -23.95 -11.36 -16.81
N ASN A 847 -22.70 -11.19 -16.35
CA ASN A 847 -21.65 -12.23 -16.40
C ASN A 847 -22.07 -13.62 -15.87
N ARG A 848 -23.09 -13.73 -15.01
CA ARG A 848 -23.56 -15.03 -14.47
C ARG A 848 -24.37 -15.85 -15.48
N SER A 849 -25.12 -15.21 -16.37
CA SER A 849 -25.95 -15.90 -17.37
C SER A 849 -25.15 -16.46 -18.55
N TYR A 850 -23.85 -16.18 -18.64
CA TYR A 850 -23.03 -16.48 -19.82
C TYR A 850 -22.89 -17.99 -20.10
N GLN A 851 -23.03 -18.84 -19.08
CA GLN A 851 -23.07 -20.31 -19.21
C GLN A 851 -24.52 -20.86 -19.31
N GLU A 852 -25.52 -20.09 -18.88
CA GLU A 852 -26.92 -20.51 -18.81
C GLU A 852 -27.68 -20.27 -20.13
N VAL A 853 -27.32 -19.18 -20.83
CA VAL A 853 -27.92 -18.78 -22.09
C VAL A 853 -27.15 -19.38 -23.26
N ARG A 854 -27.88 -20.07 -24.12
CA ARG A 854 -27.40 -20.77 -25.30
C ARG A 854 -27.92 -20.08 -26.56
N ILE A 855 -27.11 -20.12 -27.61
CA ILE A 855 -27.51 -19.64 -28.94
C ILE A 855 -27.78 -20.85 -29.83
N THR A 856 -28.91 -20.84 -30.54
CA THR A 856 -29.23 -21.78 -31.62
C THR A 856 -29.51 -20.99 -32.89
N LEU A 857 -29.24 -21.55 -34.07
CA LEU A 857 -29.75 -20.96 -35.30
C LEU A 857 -31.28 -21.13 -35.37
N GLN A 858 -31.91 -20.33 -36.21
CA GLN A 858 -33.35 -20.36 -36.44
C GLN A 858 -33.62 -21.07 -37.77
N GLU A 859 -34.41 -22.16 -37.77
CA GLU A 859 -34.78 -22.85 -39.02
C GLU A 859 -35.63 -21.91 -39.90
N GLU A 860 -35.15 -21.60 -41.11
CA GLU A 860 -35.92 -20.87 -42.11
C GLU A 860 -36.85 -21.84 -42.85
N PHE A 861 -38.17 -21.65 -42.69
CA PHE A 861 -39.19 -22.46 -43.35
C PHE A 861 -39.66 -21.81 -44.65
N ASP A 862 -39.79 -22.63 -45.71
CA ASP A 862 -40.36 -22.19 -46.98
C ASP A 862 -41.76 -21.58 -46.80
N LEU A 863 -41.99 -20.43 -47.44
CA LEU A 863 -43.28 -19.74 -47.46
C LEU A 863 -44.42 -20.64 -47.96
N SER A 864 -44.13 -21.66 -48.78
CA SER A 864 -45.12 -22.65 -49.22
C SER A 864 -45.64 -23.51 -48.06
N VAL A 865 -44.76 -23.97 -47.17
CA VAL A 865 -45.11 -24.81 -46.00
C VAL A 865 -45.93 -24.00 -45.01
N LEU A 866 -45.50 -22.76 -44.72
CA LEU A 866 -46.22 -21.87 -43.80
C LEU A 866 -47.63 -21.53 -44.32
N ASN A 867 -47.79 -21.27 -45.62
CA ASN A 867 -49.11 -20.99 -46.20
C ASN A 867 -50.02 -22.22 -46.26
N ALA A 868 -49.48 -23.43 -46.44
CA ALA A 868 -50.25 -24.67 -46.34
C ALA A 868 -50.75 -24.92 -44.91
N PHE A 869 -49.87 -24.80 -43.91
CA PHE A 869 -50.22 -24.95 -42.51
C PHE A 869 -51.25 -23.90 -42.02
N LYS A 870 -51.20 -22.68 -42.57
CA LYS A 870 -52.23 -21.65 -42.33
C LYS A 870 -53.62 -22.02 -42.88
N ARG A 871 -53.73 -22.86 -43.91
CA ARG A 871 -55.01 -23.37 -44.41
C ARG A 871 -55.58 -24.42 -43.48
N PHE A 872 -54.78 -25.40 -43.08
CA PHE A 872 -55.16 -26.40 -42.07
C PHE A 872 -55.65 -25.74 -40.77
N HIS A 873 -54.96 -24.71 -40.28
CA HIS A 873 -55.45 -23.90 -39.15
C HIS A 873 -56.83 -23.27 -39.40
N ALA A 874 -57.08 -22.74 -40.60
CA ALA A 874 -58.35 -22.12 -40.96
C ALA A 874 -59.47 -23.16 -41.14
N GLU A 875 -59.15 -24.35 -41.63
CA GLU A 875 -60.08 -25.46 -41.82
C GLU A 875 -60.46 -26.12 -40.48
N LEU A 876 -59.47 -26.46 -39.63
CA LEU A 876 -59.71 -27.10 -38.33
C LEU A 876 -60.39 -26.19 -37.29
N PHE A 877 -60.10 -24.88 -37.30
CA PHE A 877 -60.61 -23.93 -36.30
C PHE A 877 -61.65 -22.94 -36.83
N ASN A 878 -61.94 -22.91 -38.14
CA ASN A 878 -62.75 -21.86 -38.80
C ASN A 878 -62.20 -20.42 -38.60
N GLU A 879 -60.89 -20.27 -38.34
CA GLU A 879 -60.23 -18.98 -38.09
C GLU A 879 -58.89 -18.83 -38.82
N THR A 880 -58.69 -17.71 -39.52
CA THR A 880 -57.43 -17.43 -40.26
C THR A 880 -56.28 -17.01 -39.34
N ASN A 881 -55.12 -17.65 -39.48
CA ASN A 881 -53.92 -17.32 -38.71
C ASN A 881 -53.17 -16.10 -39.32
N SER A 882 -53.16 -14.98 -38.58
CA SER A 882 -52.63 -13.68 -39.03
C SER A 882 -51.12 -13.49 -38.86
N ALA A 883 -50.44 -14.31 -38.06
CA ALA A 883 -49.01 -14.17 -37.75
C ALA A 883 -48.12 -14.30 -39.00
N SER A 884 -47.05 -13.52 -39.10
CA SER A 884 -46.08 -13.60 -40.22
C SER A 884 -44.98 -14.64 -40.00
N GLU A 885 -44.59 -14.90 -38.74
CA GLU A 885 -43.45 -15.73 -38.40
C GLU A 885 -43.83 -17.19 -38.12
N ALA A 886 -43.03 -18.14 -38.60
CA ALA A 886 -43.27 -19.59 -38.46
C ALA A 886 -43.59 -20.01 -37.01
N LYS A 887 -42.83 -19.49 -36.04
CA LYS A 887 -42.96 -19.79 -34.62
C LYS A 887 -44.23 -19.21 -33.99
N GLU A 888 -44.64 -18.00 -34.40
CA GLU A 888 -45.88 -17.39 -33.91
C GLU A 888 -47.12 -18.06 -34.53
N ILE A 889 -47.06 -18.43 -35.82
CA ILE A 889 -48.08 -19.23 -36.51
C ILE A 889 -48.35 -20.52 -35.73
N VAL A 890 -47.31 -21.26 -35.36
CA VAL A 890 -47.42 -22.49 -34.56
C VAL A 890 -47.94 -22.21 -33.14
N ARG A 891 -47.49 -21.14 -32.47
CA ARG A 891 -47.98 -20.79 -31.12
C ARG A 891 -49.48 -20.51 -31.11
N LEU A 892 -50.00 -19.82 -32.13
CA LEU A 892 -51.44 -19.59 -32.30
C LEU A 892 -52.20 -20.89 -32.57
N PHE A 893 -51.67 -21.77 -33.42
CA PHE A 893 -52.23 -23.11 -33.65
C PHE A 893 -52.32 -23.91 -32.34
N GLN A 894 -51.22 -24.00 -31.58
CA GLN A 894 -51.17 -24.76 -30.33
C GLN A 894 -52.16 -24.20 -29.29
N SER A 895 -52.28 -22.88 -29.18
CA SER A 895 -53.26 -22.25 -28.27
C SER A 895 -54.71 -22.55 -28.66
N LYS A 896 -55.05 -22.50 -29.96
CA LYS A 896 -56.39 -22.87 -30.46
C LYS A 896 -56.67 -24.36 -30.32
N GLY A 897 -55.69 -25.21 -30.60
CA GLY A 897 -55.80 -26.66 -30.44
C GLY A 897 -55.97 -27.08 -28.98
N GLN A 898 -55.26 -26.46 -28.02
CA GLN A 898 -55.50 -26.69 -26.59
C GLN A 898 -56.92 -26.29 -26.17
N ALA A 899 -57.46 -25.18 -26.70
CA ALA A 899 -58.84 -24.77 -26.46
C ALA A 899 -59.88 -25.68 -27.13
N LEU A 900 -59.54 -26.33 -28.25
CA LEU A 900 -60.37 -27.35 -28.90
C LEU A 900 -60.31 -28.68 -28.12
N LEU A 901 -59.13 -29.17 -27.75
CA LEU A 901 -58.92 -30.37 -26.94
C LEU A 901 -59.66 -30.28 -25.60
N THR A 902 -59.63 -29.10 -24.95
CA THR A 902 -60.42 -28.83 -23.73
C THR A 902 -61.93 -28.93 -23.98
N GLN A 903 -62.42 -28.48 -25.14
CA GLN A 903 -63.83 -28.64 -25.51
C GLN A 903 -64.17 -30.11 -25.79
N VAL A 904 -63.33 -30.85 -26.54
CA VAL A 904 -63.52 -32.28 -26.85
C VAL A 904 -63.62 -33.11 -25.57
N ARG A 905 -62.65 -32.95 -24.66
CA ARG A 905 -62.65 -33.55 -23.31
C ARG A 905 -63.94 -33.29 -22.55
N SER A 906 -64.44 -32.04 -22.56
CA SER A 906 -65.69 -31.69 -21.87
C SER A 906 -66.96 -32.36 -22.44
N TYR A 907 -66.91 -32.95 -23.64
CA TYR A 907 -67.99 -33.78 -24.20
C TYR A 907 -67.80 -35.25 -23.84
N ILE A 908 -66.56 -35.75 -23.86
CA ILE A 908 -66.21 -37.11 -23.42
C ILE A 908 -66.53 -37.29 -21.91
N ASP A 909 -66.29 -36.27 -21.08
CA ASP A 909 -66.73 -36.19 -19.67
C ASP A 909 -68.26 -36.40 -19.49
N MET A 910 -69.06 -36.17 -20.55
CA MET A 910 -70.51 -36.37 -20.54
C MET A 910 -70.95 -37.72 -21.13
N GLN A 911 -70.03 -38.65 -21.41
CA GLN A 911 -70.35 -39.98 -21.98
C GLN A 911 -71.32 -40.78 -21.08
N ASP A 912 -71.18 -40.72 -19.75
CA ASP A 912 -72.14 -41.30 -18.78
C ASP A 912 -73.58 -40.77 -18.96
N GLN A 913 -73.72 -39.56 -19.53
CA GLN A 913 -75.01 -38.93 -19.80
C GLN A 913 -75.50 -39.22 -21.21
N TYR A 914 -74.59 -39.22 -22.20
CA TYR A 914 -74.83 -39.39 -23.64
C TYR A 914 -73.76 -40.34 -24.23
N PRO A 915 -73.99 -41.67 -24.27
CA PRO A 915 -72.93 -42.66 -24.53
C PRO A 915 -72.19 -42.53 -25.88
N PHE A 916 -72.83 -41.93 -26.89
CA PHE A 916 -72.25 -41.69 -28.21
C PHE A 916 -71.13 -40.64 -28.25
N TYR A 917 -70.97 -39.81 -27.21
CA TYR A 917 -69.80 -38.91 -27.12
C TYR A 917 -68.46 -39.64 -27.00
N GLY A 918 -68.46 -40.95 -26.70
CA GLY A 918 -67.26 -41.78 -26.74
C GLY A 918 -66.62 -41.91 -28.12
N GLU A 919 -67.35 -41.66 -29.21
CA GLU A 919 -66.78 -41.64 -30.58
C GLU A 919 -65.70 -40.55 -30.75
N LEU A 920 -65.66 -39.52 -29.88
CA LEU A 920 -64.62 -38.47 -29.89
C LEU A 920 -63.25 -38.89 -29.30
N THR A 921 -63.11 -40.10 -28.76
CA THR A 921 -61.87 -40.50 -28.05
C THR A 921 -60.65 -40.52 -28.99
N GLU A 922 -60.84 -40.92 -30.24
CA GLU A 922 -59.78 -40.95 -31.26
C GLU A 922 -59.34 -39.53 -31.66
N PHE A 923 -60.31 -38.59 -31.74
CA PHE A 923 -60.04 -37.16 -31.94
C PHE A 923 -59.23 -36.53 -30.80
N GLU A 924 -59.56 -36.86 -29.54
CA GLU A 924 -58.79 -36.41 -28.37
C GLU A 924 -57.33 -36.88 -28.46
N GLU A 925 -57.14 -38.18 -28.68
CA GLU A 925 -55.82 -38.79 -28.80
C GLU A 925 -55.00 -38.17 -29.94
N ASN A 926 -55.57 -38.01 -31.13
CA ASN A 926 -54.86 -37.52 -32.30
C ASN A 926 -54.54 -36.01 -32.19
N LEU A 927 -55.45 -35.22 -31.62
CA LEU A 927 -55.21 -33.80 -31.34
C LEU A 927 -54.16 -33.60 -30.25
N GLU A 928 -54.13 -34.42 -29.19
CA GLU A 928 -53.10 -34.37 -28.15
C GLU A 928 -51.72 -34.81 -28.69
N LYS A 929 -51.64 -35.89 -29.48
CA LYS A 929 -50.41 -36.31 -30.17
C LYS A 929 -49.82 -35.19 -31.03
N LEU A 930 -50.66 -34.51 -31.82
CA LEU A 930 -50.24 -33.38 -32.67
C LEU A 930 -49.74 -32.19 -31.83
N LEU A 931 -50.42 -31.85 -30.73
CA LEU A 931 -50.09 -30.71 -29.87
C LEU A 931 -48.79 -30.90 -29.08
N HIS A 932 -48.34 -32.14 -28.89
CA HIS A 932 -47.07 -32.46 -28.23
C HIS A 932 -45.82 -32.36 -29.12
N LEU A 933 -45.95 -32.13 -30.43
CA LEU A 933 -44.81 -31.99 -31.35
C LEU A 933 -44.08 -30.64 -31.16
N GLU A 934 -42.75 -30.65 -31.26
CA GLU A 934 -41.95 -29.41 -31.33
C GLU A 934 -42.22 -28.63 -32.63
N TYR A 935 -42.03 -27.32 -32.61
CA TYR A 935 -42.48 -26.39 -33.66
C TYR A 935 -42.09 -26.79 -35.10
N GLY A 936 -40.85 -27.26 -35.30
CA GLY A 936 -40.37 -27.67 -36.61
C GLY A 936 -40.92 -29.02 -37.06
N ASP A 937 -41.10 -29.97 -36.15
CA ASP A 937 -41.71 -31.27 -36.45
C ASP A 937 -43.22 -31.16 -36.68
N LEU A 938 -43.89 -30.24 -35.99
CA LEU A 938 -45.29 -29.92 -36.19
C LEU A 938 -45.52 -29.36 -37.61
N LEU A 939 -44.68 -28.42 -38.07
CA LEU A 939 -44.71 -27.89 -39.44
C LEU A 939 -44.33 -28.94 -40.52
N LYS A 940 -43.54 -29.96 -40.17
CA LYS A 940 -43.10 -31.03 -41.09
C LYS A 940 -44.08 -32.21 -41.17
N ASN A 941 -44.80 -32.53 -40.09
CA ASN A 941 -45.55 -33.79 -39.96
C ASN A 941 -47.08 -33.64 -39.85
N TYR A 942 -47.66 -32.44 -39.73
CA TYR A 942 -49.12 -32.26 -39.57
C TYR A 942 -49.96 -32.94 -40.67
N THR A 943 -49.42 -33.08 -41.88
CA THR A 943 -50.08 -33.76 -43.01
C THR A 943 -50.33 -35.25 -42.78
N GLN A 944 -49.71 -35.86 -41.77
CA GLN A 944 -49.98 -37.26 -41.37
C GLN A 944 -51.24 -37.41 -40.51
N TYR A 945 -51.80 -36.30 -40.02
CA TYR A 945 -52.98 -36.24 -39.15
C TYR A 945 -54.09 -35.34 -39.72
N ASN A 946 -53.87 -34.71 -40.88
CA ASN A 946 -54.72 -33.66 -41.43
C ASN A 946 -56.15 -34.13 -41.69
N ASP A 947 -56.28 -35.22 -42.45
CA ASP A 947 -57.57 -35.68 -42.98
C ASP A 947 -58.43 -36.27 -41.85
N ASP A 948 -57.85 -37.16 -41.03
CA ASP A 948 -58.51 -37.76 -39.86
C ASP A 948 -59.02 -36.69 -38.87
N LEU A 949 -58.19 -35.69 -38.56
CA LEU A 949 -58.57 -34.59 -37.65
C LEU A 949 -59.64 -33.65 -38.23
N LEU A 950 -59.87 -33.65 -39.55
CA LEU A 950 -60.95 -32.87 -40.18
C LEU A 950 -62.27 -33.65 -40.19
N ASP A 951 -62.24 -34.95 -40.49
CA ASP A 951 -63.41 -35.82 -40.41
C ASP A 951 -63.94 -35.90 -38.95
N ASP A 952 -63.05 -36.11 -37.97
CA ASP A 952 -63.37 -36.04 -36.54
C ASP A 952 -63.95 -34.67 -36.12
N LYS A 953 -63.45 -33.59 -36.75
CA LYS A 953 -63.87 -32.22 -36.46
C LYS A 953 -65.30 -31.95 -36.94
N GLU A 954 -65.75 -32.59 -38.02
CA GLU A 954 -67.17 -32.55 -38.44
C GLU A 954 -68.06 -33.27 -37.42
N LEU A 955 -67.69 -34.49 -37.00
CA LEU A 955 -68.42 -35.27 -35.98
C LEU A 955 -68.54 -34.49 -34.65
N PHE A 956 -67.46 -33.81 -34.23
CA PHE A 956 -67.49 -32.94 -33.07
C PHE A 956 -68.48 -31.76 -33.21
N ASP A 957 -68.64 -31.17 -34.40
CA ASP A 957 -69.64 -30.12 -34.63
C ASP A 957 -71.07 -30.68 -34.69
N GLU A 958 -71.32 -31.89 -35.20
CA GLU A 958 -72.63 -32.54 -35.05
C GLU A 958 -73.01 -32.73 -33.57
N PHE A 959 -72.06 -33.21 -32.77
CA PHE A 959 -72.26 -33.41 -31.33
C PHE A 959 -72.48 -32.08 -30.61
N LYS A 960 -71.79 -31.01 -31.02
CA LYS A 960 -72.00 -29.63 -30.56
C LYS A 960 -73.36 -29.07 -30.98
N MET A 961 -73.85 -29.38 -32.19
CA MET A 961 -75.20 -29.03 -32.65
C MET A 961 -76.28 -29.75 -31.85
N PHE A 962 -76.12 -31.06 -31.58
CA PHE A 962 -77.01 -31.79 -30.66
C PHE A 962 -76.99 -31.15 -29.25
N SER A 963 -75.80 -30.86 -28.70
CA SER A 963 -75.63 -30.41 -27.32
C SER A 963 -76.23 -29.02 -27.05
N ASN A 964 -76.44 -28.23 -28.10
CA ASN A 964 -77.11 -26.92 -28.07
C ASN A 964 -78.52 -26.92 -28.71
N GLY A 965 -78.96 -28.06 -29.25
CA GLY A 965 -80.19 -28.21 -30.02
C GLY A 965 -81.37 -28.81 -29.25
N PRO A 966 -82.60 -28.75 -29.80
CA PRO A 966 -83.81 -29.25 -29.15
C PRO A 966 -83.79 -30.78 -28.95
N GLN A 967 -82.98 -31.52 -29.71
CA GLN A 967 -82.83 -32.97 -29.59
C GLN A 967 -82.32 -33.41 -28.21
N LYS A 968 -81.49 -32.59 -27.53
CA LYS A 968 -81.02 -32.85 -26.17
C LYS A 968 -82.16 -32.85 -25.15
N GLU A 969 -83.13 -31.95 -25.31
CA GLU A 969 -84.33 -31.92 -24.46
C GLU A 969 -85.29 -33.08 -24.76
N ILE A 970 -85.31 -33.59 -26.00
CA ILE A 970 -86.02 -34.85 -26.32
C ILE A 970 -85.32 -36.02 -25.59
N TYR A 971 -84.00 -36.18 -25.74
CA TYR A 971 -83.24 -37.26 -25.08
C TYR A 971 -83.38 -37.22 -23.54
N LYS A 972 -83.33 -36.03 -22.94
CA LYS A 972 -83.62 -35.84 -21.50
C LYS A 972 -85.04 -36.30 -21.13
N LYS A 973 -86.08 -35.96 -21.90
CA LYS A 973 -87.45 -36.41 -21.64
C LYS A 973 -87.60 -37.92 -21.68
N ILE A 974 -86.89 -38.60 -22.58
CA ILE A 974 -86.85 -40.07 -22.63
C ILE A 974 -86.23 -40.61 -21.33
N LYS A 975 -85.06 -40.09 -20.93
CA LYS A 975 -84.34 -40.51 -19.71
C LYS A 975 -85.15 -40.20 -18.43
N ILE A 976 -85.94 -39.12 -18.41
CA ILE A 976 -86.89 -38.79 -17.34
C ILE A 976 -88.09 -39.74 -17.31
N LEU A 977 -88.75 -40.00 -18.45
CA LEU A 977 -89.89 -40.91 -18.53
C LEU A 977 -89.51 -42.33 -18.07
N LEU A 978 -88.34 -42.83 -18.50
CA LEU A 978 -87.84 -44.15 -18.13
C LEU A 978 -87.36 -44.27 -16.67
N SER A 979 -87.15 -43.16 -15.95
CA SER A 979 -86.66 -43.16 -14.56
C SER A 979 -87.70 -42.70 -13.54
N GLN A 980 -88.31 -41.52 -13.74
CA GLN A 980 -89.37 -41.00 -12.87
C GLN A 980 -90.72 -41.65 -13.15
N GLY A 981 -90.99 -41.99 -14.42
CA GLY A 981 -92.18 -42.74 -14.80
C GLY A 981 -92.11 -44.22 -14.41
N ALA A 982 -90.92 -44.78 -14.17
CA ALA A 982 -90.68 -46.22 -13.97
C ALA A 982 -91.70 -46.91 -13.05
N VAL A 983 -91.98 -46.33 -11.89
CA VAL A 983 -92.93 -46.86 -10.89
C VAL A 983 -94.37 -46.95 -11.43
N ASN A 984 -94.79 -46.03 -12.32
CA ASN A 984 -96.09 -46.10 -12.97
C ASN A 984 -96.04 -46.97 -14.25
N LEU A 985 -94.89 -47.06 -14.93
CA LEU A 985 -94.70 -47.89 -16.12
C LEU A 985 -94.79 -49.40 -15.82
N GLU A 986 -94.46 -49.85 -14.61
CA GLU A 986 -94.63 -51.26 -14.19
C GLU A 986 -96.10 -51.73 -14.25
N TYR A 987 -97.06 -50.82 -14.14
CA TYR A 987 -98.49 -51.10 -14.20
C TYR A 987 -99.07 -51.00 -15.63
N ILE A 988 -98.27 -50.61 -16.64
CA ILE A 988 -98.74 -50.25 -17.99
C ILE A 988 -98.07 -51.12 -19.06
N LYS A 989 -98.84 -51.55 -20.07
CA LYS A 989 -98.36 -52.45 -21.14
C LYS A 989 -98.29 -51.75 -22.49
N ASN A 990 -97.13 -51.16 -22.81
CA ASN A 990 -96.87 -50.53 -24.10
C ASN A 990 -95.50 -50.93 -24.67
N LYS A 991 -95.45 -51.30 -25.97
CA LYS A 991 -94.22 -51.67 -26.67
C LYS A 991 -93.26 -50.49 -26.90
N ARG A 992 -93.76 -49.26 -26.98
CA ARG A 992 -92.93 -48.04 -27.16
C ARG A 992 -91.97 -47.79 -26.01
N ILE A 993 -92.22 -48.38 -24.84
CA ILE A 993 -91.30 -48.36 -23.69
C ILE A 993 -89.99 -49.10 -24.03
N GLU A 994 -90.03 -50.11 -24.89
CA GLU A 994 -88.86 -50.89 -25.32
C GLU A 994 -88.07 -50.13 -26.40
N ASP A 995 -88.76 -49.55 -27.40
CA ASP A 995 -88.17 -48.67 -28.42
C ASP A 995 -87.43 -47.46 -27.81
N LEU A 996 -87.95 -46.91 -26.70
CA LEU A 996 -87.30 -45.81 -25.98
C LEU A 996 -86.11 -46.25 -25.12
N ARG A 997 -86.06 -47.52 -24.68
CA ARG A 997 -84.92 -48.05 -23.92
C ARG A 997 -83.72 -48.28 -24.83
N THR A 998 -83.92 -48.88 -26.00
CA THR A 998 -82.83 -49.15 -26.95
C THR A 998 -82.14 -47.88 -27.41
N LEU A 999 -82.89 -46.82 -27.72
CA LEU A 999 -82.37 -45.51 -28.14
C LEU A 999 -81.47 -44.85 -27.08
N VAL A 1000 -81.73 -45.07 -25.79
CA VAL A 1000 -80.91 -44.53 -24.68
C VAL A 1000 -79.67 -45.40 -24.40
N THR A 1001 -79.62 -46.63 -24.90
CA THR A 1001 -78.47 -47.56 -24.75
C THR A 1001 -77.53 -47.65 -25.96
N ASP A 1002 -77.91 -47.11 -27.12
CA ASP A 1002 -77.04 -47.05 -28.29
C ASP A 1002 -75.92 -46.00 -28.06
N SER A 1003 -74.68 -46.43 -28.24
CA SER A 1003 -73.47 -45.63 -28.03
C SER A 1003 -72.87 -45.10 -29.33
N THR A 1004 -73.67 -44.94 -30.38
CA THR A 1004 -73.23 -44.40 -31.68
C THR A 1004 -73.98 -43.14 -32.09
N SER A 1005 -73.32 -42.28 -32.87
CA SER A 1005 -73.87 -41.06 -33.50
C SER A 1005 -75.23 -41.24 -34.19
N LYS A 1006 -75.57 -42.47 -34.62
CA LYS A 1006 -76.85 -42.86 -35.24
C LYS A 1006 -78.08 -42.51 -34.39
N VAL A 1007 -77.94 -42.36 -33.07
CA VAL A 1007 -79.00 -41.89 -32.16
C VAL A 1007 -79.58 -40.53 -32.58
N LEU A 1008 -78.75 -39.64 -33.13
CA LEU A 1008 -79.14 -38.28 -33.54
C LEU A 1008 -80.21 -38.29 -34.64
N GLY A 1009 -80.14 -39.25 -35.57
CA GLY A 1009 -81.15 -39.43 -36.62
C GLY A 1009 -82.47 -40.02 -36.10
N GLN A 1010 -82.42 -40.88 -35.08
CA GLN A 1010 -83.59 -41.58 -34.53
C GLN A 1010 -84.44 -40.70 -33.60
N LEU A 1011 -83.82 -39.75 -32.90
CA LEU A 1011 -84.46 -38.86 -31.90
C LEU A 1011 -85.68 -38.10 -32.43
N ASN A 1012 -85.75 -37.85 -33.75
CA ASN A 1012 -86.85 -37.13 -34.40
C ASN A 1012 -88.22 -37.81 -34.21
N ASN A 1013 -88.27 -39.15 -34.06
CA ASN A 1013 -89.51 -39.91 -33.86
C ASN A 1013 -89.92 -40.04 -32.38
N ALA A 1014 -89.00 -39.87 -31.45
CA ALA A 1014 -89.21 -40.24 -30.04
C ALA A 1014 -90.21 -39.35 -29.30
N SER A 1015 -90.44 -38.11 -29.76
CA SER A 1015 -91.36 -37.18 -29.09
C SER A 1015 -92.84 -37.62 -29.14
N ASP A 1016 -93.23 -38.45 -30.11
CA ASP A 1016 -94.60 -38.97 -30.17
C ASP A 1016 -94.78 -40.26 -29.35
N TRP A 1017 -93.73 -41.08 -29.26
CA TRP A 1017 -93.72 -42.26 -28.38
C TRP A 1017 -93.84 -41.86 -26.89
N ILE A 1018 -93.20 -40.76 -26.48
CA ILE A 1018 -93.35 -40.18 -25.13
C ILE A 1018 -94.82 -39.84 -24.84
N ARG A 1019 -95.49 -39.10 -25.75
CA ARG A 1019 -96.89 -38.67 -25.60
C ARG A 1019 -97.87 -39.85 -25.49
N GLU A 1020 -97.62 -40.93 -26.22
CA GLU A 1020 -98.43 -42.15 -26.19
C GLU A 1020 -98.43 -42.79 -24.80
N ILE A 1021 -97.25 -42.83 -24.16
CA ILE A 1021 -97.02 -43.45 -22.85
C ILE A 1021 -97.51 -42.53 -21.71
N GLU A 1022 -97.21 -41.22 -21.77
CA GLU A 1022 -97.64 -40.25 -20.75
C GLU A 1022 -99.16 -40.24 -20.55
N LYS A 1023 -99.94 -40.40 -21.64
CA LYS A 1023 -101.40 -40.48 -21.56
C LYS A 1023 -101.86 -41.69 -20.74
N GLN A 1024 -101.27 -42.87 -20.98
CA GLN A 1024 -101.67 -44.11 -20.28
C GLN A 1024 -101.39 -44.04 -18.77
N ILE A 1025 -100.38 -43.28 -18.34
CA ILE A 1025 -100.10 -43.04 -16.92
C ILE A 1025 -101.20 -42.22 -16.25
N ILE A 1026 -101.78 -41.24 -16.96
CA ILE A 1026 -102.81 -40.34 -16.41
C ILE A 1026 -104.14 -41.08 -16.23
N ASP A 1027 -104.52 -41.92 -17.19
CA ASP A 1027 -105.79 -42.65 -17.17
C ASP A 1027 -105.84 -43.62 -15.96
N GLU A 1028 -104.78 -44.42 -15.72
CA GLU A 1028 -104.71 -45.38 -14.60
C GLU A 1028 -104.66 -44.69 -13.22
N LEU A 1029 -103.95 -43.54 -13.12
CA LEU A 1029 -103.89 -42.73 -11.89
C LEU A 1029 -105.23 -42.14 -11.47
N HIS A 1030 -106.17 -41.93 -12.40
CA HIS A 1030 -107.51 -41.47 -12.07
C HIS A 1030 -108.31 -42.56 -11.34
N GLN A 1031 -108.25 -43.80 -11.86
CA GLN A 1031 -109.06 -44.92 -11.40
C GLN A 1031 -108.75 -45.29 -9.94
N GLU A 1032 -107.47 -45.43 -9.58
CA GLU A 1032 -107.11 -45.77 -8.19
C GLU A 1032 -107.34 -44.63 -7.18
N ARG A 1033 -107.47 -43.37 -7.63
CA ARG A 1033 -107.78 -42.25 -6.74
C ARG A 1033 -109.21 -42.32 -6.21
N GLU A 1034 -110.19 -42.58 -7.09
CA GLU A 1034 -111.60 -42.66 -6.70
C GLU A 1034 -111.83 -43.77 -5.67
N ASN A 1035 -111.18 -44.94 -5.85
CA ASN A 1035 -111.20 -46.07 -4.92
C ASN A 1035 -110.83 -45.67 -3.47
N ARG A 1036 -109.84 -44.78 -3.27
CA ARG A 1036 -109.41 -44.35 -1.93
C ARG A 1036 -110.27 -43.24 -1.34
N LEU A 1037 -110.81 -42.36 -2.19
CA LEU A 1037 -111.76 -41.32 -1.79
C LEU A 1037 -113.11 -41.89 -1.32
N GLU A 1038 -113.47 -43.11 -1.72
CA GLU A 1038 -114.64 -43.81 -1.21
C GLU A 1038 -114.42 -44.34 0.22
N GLN A 1039 -113.33 -45.10 0.45
CA GLN A 1039 -112.96 -45.61 1.79
C GLN A 1039 -112.82 -44.51 2.84
N TYR A 1040 -112.30 -43.34 2.44
CA TYR A 1040 -112.22 -42.14 3.28
C TYR A 1040 -113.58 -41.73 3.87
N LYS A 1041 -114.66 -41.79 3.08
CA LYS A 1041 -116.02 -41.36 3.50
C LYS A 1041 -116.60 -42.30 4.55
N GLU A 1042 -116.33 -43.61 4.43
CA GLU A 1042 -116.80 -44.61 5.41
C GLU A 1042 -116.23 -44.34 6.81
N ILE A 1043 -114.93 -44.02 6.88
CA ILE A 1043 -114.22 -43.74 8.14
C ILE A 1043 -114.67 -42.41 8.75
N LEU A 1044 -114.88 -41.37 7.94
CA LEU A 1044 -115.42 -40.10 8.39
C LEU A 1044 -116.77 -40.28 9.10
N HIS A 1045 -117.69 -41.00 8.45
CA HIS A 1045 -119.02 -41.27 9.00
C HIS A 1045 -118.97 -42.12 10.30
N SER A 1046 -118.05 -43.09 10.37
CA SER A 1046 -117.82 -43.91 11.56
C SER A 1046 -117.43 -43.06 12.78
N ILE A 1047 -116.53 -42.08 12.60
CA ILE A 1047 -116.07 -41.21 13.71
C ILE A 1047 -117.18 -40.27 14.19
N GLU A 1048 -117.97 -39.69 13.29
CA GLU A 1048 -119.10 -38.81 13.65
C GLU A 1048 -120.18 -39.54 14.48
N SER A 1049 -120.28 -40.87 14.37
CA SER A 1049 -121.27 -41.68 15.10
C SER A 1049 -120.92 -41.96 16.57
N VAL A 1050 -119.74 -41.56 17.05
CA VAL A 1050 -119.28 -41.88 18.41
C VAL A 1050 -119.86 -40.89 19.46
N ASP A 1051 -120.58 -41.40 20.47
CA ASP A 1051 -121.19 -40.58 21.55
C ASP A 1051 -120.18 -39.66 22.27
N LEU A 1052 -118.95 -40.17 22.51
CA LEU A 1052 -117.86 -39.40 23.12
C LEU A 1052 -117.35 -38.27 22.21
N PHE A 1053 -117.48 -38.39 20.88
CA PHE A 1053 -117.15 -37.31 19.94
C PHE A 1053 -118.24 -36.24 19.97
N GLN A 1054 -119.52 -36.64 19.94
CA GLN A 1054 -120.66 -35.71 19.94
C GLN A 1054 -120.76 -34.87 21.23
N SER A 1055 -120.22 -35.37 22.34
CA SER A 1055 -120.17 -34.69 23.64
C SER A 1055 -118.91 -33.82 23.87
N LEU A 1056 -117.95 -33.79 22.93
CA LEU A 1056 -116.83 -32.83 22.96
C LEU A 1056 -117.25 -31.40 22.58
N PRO A 1057 -116.50 -30.37 23.01
CA PRO A 1057 -116.65 -29.02 22.48
C PRO A 1057 -116.44 -28.99 20.95
N LYS A 1058 -117.29 -28.26 20.22
CA LYS A 1058 -117.26 -28.19 18.74
C LYS A 1058 -115.89 -27.85 18.14
N ALA A 1059 -115.06 -27.09 18.84
CA ALA A 1059 -113.71 -26.76 18.40
C ALA A 1059 -112.77 -27.98 18.32
N GLU A 1060 -112.88 -28.95 19.24
CA GLU A 1060 -112.10 -30.18 19.19
C GLU A 1060 -112.75 -31.22 18.26
N GLN A 1061 -114.08 -31.18 18.05
CA GLN A 1061 -114.74 -31.97 17.00
C GLN A 1061 -114.16 -31.66 15.61
N VAL A 1062 -114.10 -30.36 15.24
CA VAL A 1062 -113.48 -29.92 13.98
C VAL A 1062 -112.01 -30.36 13.87
N ARG A 1063 -111.25 -30.31 14.97
CA ARG A 1063 -109.83 -30.67 15.00
C ARG A 1063 -109.54 -32.18 14.87
N VAL A 1064 -110.52 -33.02 15.21
CA VAL A 1064 -110.47 -34.47 14.97
C VAL A 1064 -110.76 -34.75 13.50
N LEU A 1065 -111.78 -34.11 12.92
CA LEU A 1065 -112.15 -34.29 11.51
C LEU A 1065 -111.10 -33.70 10.53
N SER A 1066 -110.41 -32.62 10.89
CA SER A 1066 -109.42 -31.99 10.00
C SER A 1066 -108.23 -32.89 9.64
N GLN A 1067 -107.88 -33.86 10.49
CA GLN A 1067 -106.83 -34.87 10.18
C GLN A 1067 -107.28 -35.83 9.07
N LEU A 1068 -108.57 -36.12 9.01
CA LEU A 1068 -109.17 -36.88 7.91
C LEU A 1068 -109.22 -36.02 6.62
N GLU A 1069 -109.62 -34.75 6.70
CA GLU A 1069 -109.63 -33.85 5.53
C GLU A 1069 -108.23 -33.63 4.93
N GLU A 1070 -107.20 -33.53 5.75
CA GLU A 1070 -105.79 -33.52 5.33
C GLU A 1070 -105.44 -34.82 4.57
N LYS A 1071 -105.87 -35.98 5.08
CA LYS A 1071 -105.60 -37.28 4.43
C LYS A 1071 -106.34 -37.47 3.11
N LYS A 1072 -107.56 -36.92 2.99
CA LYS A 1072 -108.26 -36.83 1.70
C LYS A 1072 -107.46 -35.98 0.70
N THR A 1073 -106.88 -34.87 1.16
CA THR A 1073 -106.08 -33.95 0.33
C THR A 1073 -104.77 -34.61 -0.16
N GLU A 1074 -104.16 -35.51 0.62
CA GLU A 1074 -103.07 -36.37 0.14
C GLU A 1074 -103.49 -37.29 -1.02
N ILE A 1075 -104.66 -37.93 -0.90
CA ILE A 1075 -105.20 -38.85 -1.92
C ILE A 1075 -105.51 -38.09 -3.22
N ASP A 1076 -106.19 -36.95 -3.11
CA ASP A 1076 -106.54 -36.09 -4.24
C ASP A 1076 -105.31 -35.65 -5.05
N ASN A 1077 -104.17 -35.41 -4.39
CA ASN A 1077 -102.94 -34.92 -5.02
C ASN A 1077 -101.92 -36.03 -5.39
N CYS A 1078 -102.21 -37.30 -5.12
CA CYS A 1078 -101.25 -38.38 -5.32
C CYS A 1078 -100.95 -38.66 -6.80
N LYS A 1079 -99.67 -38.84 -7.16
CA LYS A 1079 -99.16 -39.03 -8.54
C LYS A 1079 -98.55 -40.40 -8.82
N PHE A 1080 -98.62 -41.33 -7.86
CA PHE A 1080 -98.06 -42.67 -7.97
C PHE A 1080 -99.13 -43.73 -7.69
N ILE A 1081 -99.28 -44.68 -8.61
CA ILE A 1081 -100.29 -45.75 -8.53
C ILE A 1081 -100.06 -46.59 -7.26
N SER A 1082 -98.80 -46.94 -6.99
CA SER A 1082 -98.36 -47.67 -5.80
C SER A 1082 -98.63 -46.94 -4.47
N ARG A 1083 -98.53 -45.61 -4.44
CA ARG A 1083 -98.81 -44.82 -3.22
C ARG A 1083 -100.32 -44.74 -2.95
N LEU A 1084 -101.16 -44.58 -3.98
CA LEU A 1084 -102.62 -44.66 -3.84
C LEU A 1084 -103.05 -45.97 -3.20
N LEU A 1085 -102.53 -47.11 -3.68
CA LEU A 1085 -102.79 -48.43 -3.10
C LEU A 1085 -102.41 -48.52 -1.62
N SER A 1086 -101.29 -47.89 -1.20
CA SER A 1086 -100.82 -47.94 0.20
C SER A 1086 -101.71 -47.20 1.20
N TYR A 1087 -102.48 -46.18 0.77
CA TYR A 1087 -103.36 -45.41 1.67
C TYR A 1087 -104.51 -46.23 2.28
N ASN A 1088 -104.84 -47.39 1.69
CA ASN A 1088 -105.81 -48.36 2.20
C ASN A 1088 -105.55 -48.75 3.67
N GLU A 1089 -104.29 -49.00 4.06
CA GLU A 1089 -103.96 -49.39 5.44
C GLU A 1089 -103.73 -48.18 6.36
N GLU A 1090 -103.21 -47.06 5.84
CA GLU A 1090 -103.01 -45.83 6.62
C GLU A 1090 -104.35 -45.27 7.13
N LEU A 1091 -105.39 -45.25 6.29
CA LEU A 1091 -106.74 -44.85 6.65
C LEU A 1091 -107.31 -45.72 7.80
N LYS A 1092 -107.14 -47.05 7.73
CA LYS A 1092 -107.60 -47.99 8.78
C LYS A 1092 -106.86 -47.82 10.12
N GLN A 1093 -105.64 -47.28 10.12
CA GLN A 1093 -104.92 -46.96 11.36
C GLN A 1093 -105.36 -45.62 11.94
N MET A 1094 -105.46 -44.58 11.10
CA MET A 1094 -105.93 -43.25 11.47
C MET A 1094 -107.30 -43.29 12.17
N HIS A 1095 -108.23 -44.14 11.69
CA HIS A 1095 -109.54 -44.35 12.31
C HIS A 1095 -109.47 -44.65 13.82
N ILE A 1096 -108.58 -45.55 14.25
CA ILE A 1096 -108.49 -45.98 15.65
C ILE A 1096 -107.72 -44.97 16.52
N ASP A 1097 -106.68 -44.34 15.98
CA ASP A 1097 -105.93 -43.32 16.73
C ASP A 1097 -106.78 -42.06 16.99
N LEU A 1098 -107.73 -41.73 16.10
CA LEU A 1098 -108.71 -40.66 16.32
C LEU A 1098 -109.76 -41.03 17.38
N ILE A 1099 -110.29 -42.27 17.39
CA ILE A 1099 -111.18 -42.77 18.47
C ILE A 1099 -110.50 -42.66 19.85
N ASN A 1100 -109.19 -42.91 19.91
CA ASN A 1100 -108.40 -42.72 21.12
C ASN A 1100 -108.24 -41.25 21.50
N HIS A 1101 -107.92 -40.38 20.54
CA HIS A 1101 -107.79 -38.93 20.80
C HIS A 1101 -109.11 -38.32 21.30
N ILE A 1102 -110.25 -38.74 20.76
CA ILE A 1102 -111.59 -38.38 21.26
C ILE A 1102 -111.74 -38.73 22.73
N SER A 1103 -111.39 -39.97 23.11
CA SER A 1103 -111.49 -40.46 24.49
C SER A 1103 -110.60 -39.64 25.45
N ASP A 1104 -109.36 -39.36 25.03
CA ASP A 1104 -108.40 -38.54 25.79
C ASP A 1104 -108.88 -37.10 26.00
N ARG A 1105 -109.50 -36.49 24.98
CA ARG A 1105 -110.06 -35.14 25.06
C ARG A 1105 -111.26 -35.11 26.00
N TYR A 1106 -112.10 -36.14 25.98
CA TYR A 1106 -113.26 -36.23 26.86
C TYR A 1106 -112.85 -36.30 28.34
N GLU A 1107 -111.78 -37.03 28.69
CA GLU A 1107 -111.23 -37.01 30.05
C GLU A 1107 -110.70 -35.63 30.46
N TYR A 1108 -110.03 -34.92 29.55
CA TYR A 1108 -109.43 -33.61 29.84
C TYR A 1108 -110.46 -32.55 30.24
N TYR A 1109 -111.60 -32.47 29.53
CA TYR A 1109 -112.63 -31.46 29.80
C TYR A 1109 -113.52 -31.75 31.02
N ASN A 1110 -113.50 -32.97 31.58
CA ASN A 1110 -114.42 -33.41 32.63
C ASN A 1110 -113.76 -33.61 34.02
N ARG A 1111 -112.55 -33.09 34.25
CA ARG A 1111 -111.78 -33.29 35.49
C ARG A 1111 -111.85 -32.07 36.45
N PRO A 1112 -112.10 -32.27 37.77
CA PRO A 1112 -112.17 -31.18 38.76
C PRO A 1112 -110.79 -30.69 39.28
N PRO A 1113 -110.69 -29.47 39.88
CA PRO A 1113 -109.43 -28.79 40.25
C PRO A 1113 -108.95 -29.00 41.72
N GLU A 1114 -107.75 -28.48 42.05
CA GLU A 1114 -107.03 -28.56 43.34
C GLU A 1114 -106.99 -27.20 44.12
N SER A 1115 -106.73 -27.18 45.45
CA SER A 1115 -106.66 -25.96 46.34
C SER A 1115 -105.92 -26.27 47.67
N ASP A 1116 -105.65 -25.40 48.69
CA ASP A 1116 -105.95 -23.98 49.05
C ASP A 1116 -104.77 -23.38 49.88
N LYS A 1117 -104.59 -22.05 49.93
CA LYS A 1117 -103.89 -21.28 51.01
C LYS A 1117 -104.15 -19.76 50.88
N LYS A 1118 -104.05 -18.99 51.99
CA LYS A 1118 -104.63 -17.63 52.17
C LYS A 1118 -103.69 -16.59 52.81
N GLU A 1119 -103.95 -15.30 52.59
CA GLU A 1119 -103.72 -14.21 53.56
C GLU A 1119 -104.71 -13.01 53.36
N VAL A 1120 -104.72 -11.97 54.23
CA VAL A 1120 -105.97 -11.23 54.60
C VAL A 1120 -105.80 -9.72 54.90
N LYS A 1121 -106.83 -8.89 54.57
CA LYS A 1121 -107.42 -7.71 55.30
C LYS A 1121 -108.16 -6.77 54.32
N TYR A 1122 -109.16 -5.91 54.64
CA TYR A 1122 -110.09 -5.62 55.78
C TYR A 1122 -111.47 -5.27 55.12
N THR A 1123 -112.62 -4.93 55.73
CA THR A 1123 -113.12 -4.38 57.03
C THR A 1123 -114.38 -5.17 57.47
N ASP A 1124 -114.75 -5.33 58.75
CA ASP A 1124 -115.33 -4.43 59.77
C ASP A 1124 -116.76 -3.93 59.47
N THR A 1125 -117.83 -4.39 60.14
CA THR A 1125 -117.99 -5.30 61.32
C THR A 1125 -119.31 -6.14 61.19
N SER A 1126 -119.79 -7.03 62.07
CA SER A 1126 -119.50 -7.39 63.48
C SER A 1126 -119.99 -8.81 63.88
N ALA A 1127 -119.69 -9.22 65.13
CA ALA A 1127 -120.46 -10.11 66.03
C ALA A 1127 -120.99 -11.52 65.59
N HIS A 1128 -120.15 -12.55 65.86
CA HIS A 1128 -120.48 -13.87 66.47
C HIS A 1128 -121.19 -15.02 65.68
N SER A 1129 -120.38 -16.02 65.26
CA SER A 1129 -120.40 -17.47 65.68
C SER A 1129 -121.63 -18.42 65.44
N PRO A 1130 -121.45 -19.77 65.38
CA PRO A 1130 -120.30 -20.61 64.90
C PRO A 1130 -120.65 -22.02 64.25
N VAL A 1131 -119.60 -22.83 63.92
CA VAL A 1131 -119.51 -24.35 63.85
C VAL A 1131 -119.75 -25.18 62.53
N ALA A 1132 -118.83 -26.15 62.29
CA ALA A 1132 -118.86 -27.45 61.54
C ALA A 1132 -118.75 -27.57 59.99
N ALA A 1133 -118.28 -28.76 59.53
CA ALA A 1133 -118.02 -29.18 58.13
C ALA A 1133 -117.89 -30.72 57.97
N GLU A 1134 -118.13 -31.30 56.77
CA GLU A 1134 -117.79 -32.72 56.38
C GLU A 1134 -117.79 -32.93 54.81
N PRO A 1135 -117.67 -34.13 54.17
CA PRO A 1135 -116.59 -34.40 53.19
C PRO A 1135 -116.98 -34.61 51.68
N VAL A 1136 -116.06 -35.17 50.87
CA VAL A 1136 -116.02 -35.15 49.38
C VAL A 1136 -115.94 -36.56 48.73
N GLU A 1137 -116.59 -36.77 47.57
CA GLU A 1137 -116.50 -38.00 46.74
C GLU A 1137 -115.40 -37.95 45.64
N SER A 1138 -115.00 -39.11 45.09
CA SER A 1138 -113.85 -39.25 44.18
C SER A 1138 -114.17 -39.74 42.76
N TYR A 1139 -113.45 -39.18 41.78
CA TYR A 1139 -113.59 -39.42 40.33
C TYR A 1139 -112.92 -40.73 39.86
N ARG A 1140 -113.45 -41.36 38.80
CA ARG A 1140 -112.85 -42.55 38.15
C ARG A 1140 -112.52 -42.29 36.67
N PRO A 1141 -111.32 -42.65 36.18
CA PRO A 1141 -110.92 -42.45 34.78
C PRO A 1141 -111.56 -43.44 33.80
N ILE A 1142 -111.68 -43.00 32.55
CA ILE A 1142 -112.27 -43.70 31.42
C ILE A 1142 -111.21 -44.60 30.74
N LYS A 1143 -111.63 -45.52 29.87
CA LYS A 1143 -110.73 -46.49 29.22
C LYS A 1143 -110.37 -46.09 27.80
N LYS A 1144 -109.07 -46.14 27.49
CA LYS A 1144 -108.49 -45.90 26.15
C LYS A 1144 -108.45 -47.20 25.34
N ALA A 1145 -108.61 -47.16 24.02
CA ALA A 1145 -108.59 -48.34 23.16
C ALA A 1145 -107.19 -48.67 22.61
N VAL A 1146 -106.90 -49.94 22.34
CA VAL A 1146 -105.64 -50.38 21.70
C VAL A 1146 -105.93 -51.52 20.72
N ARG A 1147 -105.37 -51.49 19.51
CA ARG A 1147 -105.43 -52.64 18.58
C ARG A 1147 -104.82 -53.89 19.21
N LEU A 1148 -105.52 -55.01 19.11
CA LEU A 1148 -105.00 -56.33 19.53
C LEU A 1148 -103.62 -56.61 18.93
N GLU A 1149 -103.47 -56.41 17.62
CA GLU A 1149 -102.23 -56.65 16.85
C GLU A 1149 -101.02 -55.91 17.44
N LYS A 1150 -101.21 -54.66 17.90
CA LYS A 1150 -100.15 -53.83 18.50
C LYS A 1150 -99.70 -54.37 19.86
N ILE A 1151 -100.61 -54.96 20.64
CA ILE A 1151 -100.26 -55.64 21.89
C ILE A 1151 -99.53 -56.96 21.57
N LEU A 1152 -100.02 -57.73 20.59
CA LEU A 1152 -99.39 -58.99 20.18
C LEU A 1152 -97.98 -58.79 19.62
N SER A 1153 -97.73 -57.73 18.85
CA SER A 1153 -96.39 -57.37 18.36
C SER A 1153 -95.41 -56.98 19.48
N GLN A 1154 -95.92 -56.65 20.68
CA GLN A 1154 -95.10 -56.33 21.86
C GLN A 1154 -94.88 -57.55 22.78
N VAL A 1155 -95.46 -58.72 22.48
CA VAL A 1155 -95.21 -59.98 23.21
C VAL A 1155 -93.85 -60.53 22.79
N ASN A 1156 -92.78 -59.94 23.33
CA ASN A 1156 -91.42 -60.29 22.93
C ASN A 1156 -90.99 -61.65 23.49
N VAL A 1157 -90.67 -62.58 22.59
CA VAL A 1157 -90.22 -63.95 22.87
C VAL A 1157 -88.93 -64.19 22.09
N GLU A 1158 -87.96 -64.84 22.74
CA GLU A 1158 -86.56 -64.88 22.29
C GLU A 1158 -86.34 -65.78 21.07
N HIS A 1159 -87.37 -66.54 20.68
CA HIS A 1159 -87.41 -67.37 19.48
C HIS A 1159 -88.56 -66.89 18.59
N LYS A 1160 -88.27 -66.72 17.28
CA LYS A 1160 -89.25 -66.27 16.26
C LYS A 1160 -90.20 -67.38 15.82
N SER A 1161 -89.89 -68.62 16.18
CA SER A 1161 -90.70 -69.83 16.03
C SER A 1161 -90.98 -70.40 17.42
N LEU A 1162 -92.09 -71.13 17.56
CA LEU A 1162 -92.44 -71.88 18.77
C LEU A 1162 -92.41 -73.37 18.39
N GLU A 1163 -91.37 -74.07 18.80
CA GLU A 1163 -91.06 -75.43 18.31
C GLU A 1163 -91.25 -76.51 19.38
N THR A 1164 -91.12 -76.14 20.66
CA THR A 1164 -91.43 -77.00 21.81
C THR A 1164 -92.75 -76.62 22.47
N LYS A 1165 -93.27 -77.50 23.35
CA LYS A 1165 -94.48 -77.18 24.13
C LYS A 1165 -94.19 -76.12 25.19
N GLU A 1166 -92.99 -76.13 25.76
CA GLU A 1166 -92.50 -75.10 26.68
C GLU A 1166 -92.51 -73.70 26.02
N ASP A 1167 -92.09 -73.57 24.76
CA ASP A 1167 -92.15 -72.30 24.02
C ASP A 1167 -93.58 -71.77 23.91
N VAL A 1168 -94.54 -72.64 23.61
CA VAL A 1168 -95.96 -72.26 23.44
C VAL A 1168 -96.58 -71.82 24.77
N GLU A 1169 -96.31 -72.50 25.87
CA GLU A 1169 -96.78 -72.06 27.20
C GLU A 1169 -96.06 -70.79 27.68
N LEU A 1170 -94.78 -70.60 27.30
CA LEU A 1170 -94.05 -69.35 27.55
C LEU A 1170 -94.63 -68.17 26.74
N TYR A 1171 -94.93 -68.37 25.45
CA TYR A 1171 -95.54 -67.34 24.60
C TYR A 1171 -96.95 -67.00 25.08
N LEU A 1172 -97.82 -68.00 25.31
CA LEU A 1172 -99.20 -67.78 25.75
C LEU A 1172 -99.27 -67.16 27.15
N SER A 1173 -98.36 -67.51 28.07
CA SER A 1173 -98.29 -66.86 29.39
C SER A 1173 -97.77 -65.42 29.31
N LYS A 1174 -96.82 -65.10 28.41
CA LYS A 1174 -96.41 -63.71 28.11
C LYS A 1174 -97.54 -62.92 27.44
N MET A 1175 -98.24 -63.50 26.46
CA MET A 1175 -99.38 -62.89 25.77
C MET A 1175 -100.54 -62.59 26.73
N ARG A 1176 -100.95 -63.56 27.55
CA ARG A 1176 -101.96 -63.35 28.60
C ARG A 1176 -101.52 -62.24 29.56
N LYS A 1177 -100.27 -62.26 30.04
CA LYS A 1177 -99.73 -61.20 30.91
C LYS A 1177 -99.79 -59.82 30.25
N ALA A 1178 -99.47 -59.69 28.95
CA ALA A 1178 -99.54 -58.42 28.23
C ALA A 1178 -100.99 -57.90 28.11
N LEU A 1179 -101.93 -58.76 27.70
CA LEU A 1179 -103.35 -58.40 27.58
C LEU A 1179 -103.97 -58.04 28.94
N GLU A 1180 -103.68 -58.84 29.99
CA GLU A 1180 -104.13 -58.55 31.36
C GLU A 1180 -103.46 -57.32 31.98
N HIS A 1181 -102.20 -57.03 31.62
CA HIS A 1181 -101.51 -55.81 32.03
C HIS A 1181 -102.18 -54.58 31.44
N GLU A 1182 -102.48 -54.57 30.14
CA GLU A 1182 -103.14 -53.44 29.49
C GLU A 1182 -104.59 -53.24 29.98
N ILE A 1183 -105.33 -54.32 30.26
CA ILE A 1183 -106.66 -54.23 30.89
C ILE A 1183 -106.57 -53.71 32.34
N LYS A 1184 -105.55 -54.12 33.11
CA LYS A 1184 -105.27 -53.56 34.46
C LYS A 1184 -104.84 -52.10 34.40
N ASN A 1185 -104.14 -51.68 33.35
CA ASN A 1185 -103.81 -50.29 33.04
C ASN A 1185 -105.02 -49.48 32.51
N ASN A 1186 -106.24 -49.94 32.78
CA ASN A 1186 -107.52 -49.33 32.42
C ASN A 1186 -107.73 -49.10 30.91
N LYS A 1187 -107.33 -50.06 30.06
CA LYS A 1187 -107.56 -49.98 28.60
C LYS A 1187 -108.64 -50.97 28.11
N VAL A 1188 -109.17 -50.69 26.93
CA VAL A 1188 -110.03 -51.56 26.10
C VAL A 1188 -109.18 -52.08 24.94
N ILE A 1189 -109.43 -53.32 24.52
CA ILE A 1189 -108.71 -53.93 23.39
C ILE A 1189 -109.67 -54.03 22.21
N TYR A 1190 -109.32 -53.37 21.11
CA TYR A 1190 -110.08 -53.36 19.87
C TYR A 1190 -109.63 -54.54 19.00
N LEU A 1191 -110.58 -55.41 18.64
CA LEU A 1191 -110.29 -56.77 18.14
C LEU A 1191 -110.26 -56.90 16.61
N LYS A 1192 -110.50 -55.80 15.87
CA LYS A 1192 -110.40 -55.65 14.40
C LYS A 1192 -110.01 -54.21 14.07
#